data_AF-A0AAJ0FAF8-F1
#
_entry.id   AF-A0AAJ0FAF8-F1
#
_cell.length_a   1.000
_cell.length_b   1.000
_cell.length_c   1.000
_cell.angle_alpha   90.00
_cell.angle_beta   90.00
_cell.angle_gamma   90.00
#
_symmetry.space_group_name_H-M   'P 1'
#
loop_
_entity.id
_entity.type
_entity.pdbx_description
1 polymer ?
#
loop_
_entity_poly.entity_id
_entity_poly.type
_entity_poly.pdbx_seq_one_letter_code
_entity_poly.pdbx_strand_id
1 'polypeptide(L)'
;MELESTEFKSADAVIERAVRRGLTADRSKIDPRAVRRNLRPKSKNRYLRVLEVWHSYEKIYGPSDPRDMQVMKHFAETVALGTKGKLDEEDELPTPDSLRVEMRRFFNAWEREYDREIPLGVKRSMAPYIQGELAEKLGLKNLHKGQAFLTIENYVILQEQLWFRDHHDYVHEGFRVDNANLLNTHCFSSARLQELCQASYKVSNHARGFDRLDLITVGLHSSCRHGPPPLYAQPMLFWLANIISSEAIKGNPTLDEVLAMKPPTGGQNHWVLEWEESKQDKAAFPVWDSYGQKEKNRSPTSWAQQISAWAIRARFTDGVGLHCARREVLVKTNDGGYSVEQVLKFADQQNSSVLRRHYLGSMNTVDGAASYLGMDIRNDLTEDFRSATMRWNNDLPLELPAKGKAELEQNEEYVALTRLIKRLYVHINDENTPEEARQRLREQRSLAYSKRRKLERNKLREYQQSQPKVYPTERKAYEENDWRRDHFLRVLHMMPERKRLLHTLSLRVPLRSPQGISALRDLITLRKSDCSVAYQDVLKPKHGRCPIPSCDMDMERIPAIKRWKHTYHCSEEFYKKKCGFAQFCFLCSCWITSQKAWLRHCENHIDEHQVPFRCNPVFFRHAVACAGYCPIHLGRTDLPANTRMQQYPDIHAWKRHISQCVPAYIEAGVGLTSIACPHPECPCSFGSGEELQQHLRDVHSIDIFARTKRKSSPEDCQDGKFKPYRPVKRTRTMLLAGHNSKPVCDSTDLDYANPTDLSTFDFKSSPVSLHWTPSPLSGSTSTRSSDKDSLWDQRDDSSDAATNLSSQLDDPPPKHVDDEARYFLNTSSPIITNISGGQESQSSDSFLSESYNESLPRLPVWLVDPELREFSDRQPHRSPQINTLDSGLDPTRVTRTAVAKPKLMQDSQPHISEIMRAIEPEADAEKTSRHSGQDYELFYSTPETPNSSSEDSYTVDCLLDEWKNWFYVKWGDGSCSWQPRENILDDELIENVRRNYKGLGPGVEILRTRRAKGKKVEYRVHFKDRPSKEDIWVMEKFLSPELIENHKVL
;
A
#
# COMPACT_ATOMS: atom_id res chain seq x y z
N MET A 1 20.73 -21.26 -65.69
CA MET A 1 20.33 -20.55 -64.47
C MET A 1 20.86 -21.38 -63.32
N GLU A 2 22.09 -21.07 -62.91
CA GLU A 2 22.89 -21.89 -62.01
C GLU A 2 22.39 -21.79 -60.58
N LEU A 3 22.37 -22.95 -59.93
CA LEU A 3 22.12 -23.15 -58.52
C LEU A 3 23.22 -22.45 -57.70
N GLU A 4 22.86 -21.42 -56.94
CA GLU A 4 23.74 -20.86 -55.91
C GLU A 4 24.00 -21.94 -54.85
N SER A 5 25.20 -22.51 -54.93
CA SER A 5 25.79 -23.33 -53.90
C SER A 5 25.90 -22.52 -52.62
N THR A 6 25.32 -23.03 -51.54
CA THR A 6 25.68 -22.62 -50.19
C THR A 6 27.12 -23.04 -49.92
N GLU A 7 28.07 -22.28 -50.43
CA GLU A 7 29.47 -22.33 -50.00
C GLU A 7 29.51 -22.04 -48.50
N PHE A 8 30.03 -23.01 -47.74
CA PHE A 8 30.61 -22.73 -46.44
C PHE A 8 31.71 -21.68 -46.67
N LYS A 9 31.41 -20.41 -46.41
CA LYS A 9 32.38 -19.31 -46.47
C LYS A 9 33.56 -19.73 -45.60
N SER A 10 34.73 -19.91 -46.21
CA SER A 10 35.94 -20.25 -45.45
C SER A 10 36.15 -19.21 -44.34
N ALA A 11 36.72 -19.63 -43.21
CA ALA A 11 37.01 -18.72 -42.10
C ALA A 11 37.81 -17.50 -42.59
N ASP A 12 38.70 -17.70 -43.56
CA ASP A 12 39.50 -16.67 -44.19
C ASP A 12 38.66 -15.67 -44.99
N ALA A 13 37.61 -16.12 -45.69
CA ALA A 13 36.70 -15.23 -46.42
C ALA A 13 35.90 -14.30 -45.50
N VAL A 14 35.69 -14.67 -44.23
CA VAL A 14 35.09 -13.79 -43.21
C VAL A 14 36.08 -12.71 -42.78
N ILE A 15 37.34 -13.08 -42.56
CA ILE A 15 38.42 -12.15 -42.17
C ILE A 15 38.72 -11.16 -43.30
N GLU A 16 38.88 -11.64 -44.53
CA GLU A 16 39.11 -10.78 -45.70
C GLU A 16 37.98 -9.76 -45.91
N ARG A 17 36.73 -10.18 -45.68
CA ARG A 17 35.57 -9.29 -45.75
C ARG A 17 35.60 -8.24 -44.65
N ALA A 18 36.04 -8.60 -43.44
CA ALA A 18 36.20 -7.66 -42.33
C ALA A 18 37.31 -6.63 -42.62
N VAL A 19 38.46 -7.08 -43.14
CA VAL A 19 39.57 -6.20 -43.55
C VAL A 19 39.14 -5.25 -44.67
N ARG A 20 38.44 -5.75 -45.70
CA ARG A 20 37.85 -4.91 -46.76
C ARG A 20 36.87 -3.86 -46.25
N ARG A 21 36.16 -4.14 -45.15
CA ARG A 21 35.25 -3.20 -44.49
C ARG A 21 35.94 -2.27 -43.48
N GLY A 22 37.27 -2.30 -43.42
CA GLY A 22 38.07 -1.37 -42.60
C GLY A 22 38.54 -1.92 -41.25
N LEU A 23 38.46 -3.23 -41.00
CA LEU A 23 39.07 -3.83 -39.81
C LEU A 23 40.60 -3.66 -39.88
N THR A 24 41.17 -2.92 -38.93
CA THR A 24 42.61 -2.67 -38.88
C THR A 24 43.36 -3.92 -38.40
N ALA A 25 44.47 -4.27 -39.06
CA ALA A 25 45.37 -5.33 -38.58
C ALA A 25 46.10 -4.92 -37.28
N ASP A 26 46.23 -3.62 -37.06
CA ASP A 26 46.79 -3.03 -35.85
C ASP A 26 45.79 -3.10 -34.69
N ARG A 27 46.03 -4.05 -33.78
CA ARG A 27 45.25 -4.25 -32.55
C ARG A 27 45.54 -3.20 -31.48
N SER A 28 46.62 -2.41 -31.61
CA SER A 28 46.96 -1.38 -30.61
C SER A 28 45.97 -0.22 -30.56
N LYS A 29 45.14 -0.07 -31.61
CA LYS A 29 44.03 0.88 -31.67
C LYS A 29 42.75 0.37 -31.01
N ILE A 30 42.70 -0.90 -30.60
CA ILE A 30 41.59 -1.48 -29.87
C ILE A 30 41.90 -1.30 -28.38
N ASP A 31 40.97 -0.70 -27.64
CA ASP A 31 41.10 -0.54 -26.20
C ASP A 31 41.26 -1.91 -25.52
N PRO A 32 42.42 -2.21 -24.88
CA PRO A 32 42.65 -3.50 -24.24
C PRO A 32 41.87 -3.66 -22.93
N ARG A 33 41.20 -2.60 -22.45
CA ARG A 33 40.47 -2.59 -21.20
C ARG A 33 39.18 -3.41 -21.26
N ALA A 34 38.78 -3.94 -20.11
CA ALA A 34 37.55 -4.70 -20.01
C ALA A 34 36.33 -3.79 -20.30
N VAL A 35 35.53 -4.14 -21.31
CA VAL A 35 34.30 -3.41 -21.62
C VAL A 35 33.24 -3.73 -20.57
N ARG A 36 32.98 -2.76 -19.70
CA ARG A 36 31.97 -2.90 -18.63
C ARG A 36 30.66 -2.29 -19.05
N ARG A 37 29.57 -2.89 -18.58
CA ARG A 37 28.23 -2.36 -18.87
C ARG A 37 28.03 -0.95 -18.31
N ASN A 38 27.35 -0.11 -19.09
CA ASN A 38 26.92 1.22 -18.69
C ASN A 38 26.02 1.18 -17.44
N LEU A 39 26.38 1.97 -16.43
CA LEU A 39 25.61 2.10 -15.20
C LEU A 39 24.46 3.10 -15.39
N ARG A 40 23.28 2.76 -14.85
CA ARG A 40 22.18 3.73 -14.71
C ARG A 40 22.58 4.85 -13.72
N PRO A 41 22.01 6.06 -13.83
CA PRO A 41 22.35 7.19 -12.94
C PRO A 41 22.29 6.86 -11.43
N LYS A 42 21.24 6.15 -11.00
CA LYS A 42 21.09 5.73 -9.59
C LYS A 42 22.23 4.82 -9.10
N SER A 43 22.73 3.94 -9.97
CA SER A 43 23.85 3.05 -9.66
C SER A 43 25.17 3.83 -9.64
N LYS A 44 25.38 4.76 -10.59
CA LYS A 44 26.53 5.68 -10.58
C LYS A 44 26.61 6.44 -9.26
N ASN A 45 25.51 7.06 -8.82
CA ASN A 45 25.47 7.81 -7.57
C ASN A 45 25.77 6.94 -6.33
N ARG A 46 25.37 5.67 -6.33
CA ARG A 46 25.72 4.74 -5.25
C ARG A 46 27.21 4.38 -5.26
N TYR A 47 27.79 4.21 -6.43
CA TYR A 47 29.21 3.87 -6.59
C TYR A 47 30.08 5.06 -6.17
N LEU A 48 29.71 6.28 -6.56
CA LEU A 48 30.38 7.49 -6.13
C LEU A 48 30.40 7.61 -4.59
N ARG A 49 29.26 7.42 -3.93
CA ARG A 49 29.21 7.52 -2.45
C ARG A 49 30.11 6.53 -1.73
N VAL A 50 30.18 5.27 -2.19
CA VAL A 50 31.06 4.29 -1.53
C VAL A 50 32.54 4.56 -1.83
N LEU A 51 32.86 5.13 -3.00
CA LEU A 51 34.20 5.62 -3.32
C LEU A 51 34.58 6.86 -2.49
N GLU A 52 33.65 7.78 -2.23
CA GLU A 52 33.89 8.92 -1.33
C GLU A 52 34.25 8.46 0.09
N VAL A 53 33.60 7.42 0.59
CA VAL A 53 33.95 6.79 1.87
C VAL A 53 35.35 6.18 1.79
N TRP A 54 35.68 5.47 0.70
CA TRP A 54 37.02 4.93 0.48
C TRP A 54 38.11 6.01 0.43
N HIS A 55 37.90 7.11 -0.30
CA HIS A 55 38.86 8.20 -0.34
C HIS A 55 39.02 8.88 1.02
N SER A 56 37.93 8.96 1.80
CA SER A 56 37.99 9.48 3.17
C SER A 56 38.77 8.54 4.09
N TYR A 57 38.63 7.22 3.89
CA TYR A 57 39.42 6.20 4.56
C TYR A 57 40.92 6.34 4.22
N GLU A 58 41.29 6.49 2.95
CA GLU A 58 42.69 6.69 2.55
C GLU A 58 43.30 7.99 3.10
N LYS A 59 42.49 9.04 3.26
CA LYS A 59 42.94 10.31 3.90
C LYS A 59 43.30 10.13 5.36
N ILE A 60 42.62 9.23 6.08
CA ILE A 60 42.82 9.00 7.52
C ILE A 60 43.92 7.96 7.77
N TYR A 61 43.91 6.86 7.01
CA TYR A 61 44.76 5.69 7.24
C TYR A 61 45.93 5.57 6.26
N GLY A 62 46.06 6.51 5.33
CA GLY A 62 47.09 6.51 4.28
C GLY A 62 46.70 5.70 3.03
N PRO A 63 47.53 5.78 1.97
CA PRO A 63 47.31 5.04 0.73
C PRO A 63 47.12 3.55 1.00
N SER A 64 46.01 2.99 0.52
CA SER A 64 45.58 1.64 0.87
C SER A 64 45.28 0.81 -0.38
N ASP A 65 45.46 -0.51 -0.30
CA ASP A 65 45.18 -1.41 -1.42
C ASP A 65 44.07 -2.41 -1.07
N PRO A 66 42.88 -2.32 -1.70
CA PRO A 66 41.78 -3.24 -1.42
C PRO A 66 42.04 -4.68 -1.90
N ARG A 67 43.18 -4.95 -2.53
CA ARG A 67 43.64 -6.31 -2.85
C ARG A 67 44.34 -6.97 -1.66
N ASP A 68 44.63 -6.21 -0.60
CA ASP A 68 45.11 -6.71 0.68
C ASP A 68 43.92 -7.09 1.59
N MET A 69 43.99 -8.27 2.20
CA MET A 69 42.92 -8.78 3.07
C MET A 69 42.76 -7.96 4.36
N GLN A 70 43.85 -7.51 4.98
CA GLN A 70 43.80 -6.72 6.21
C GLN A 70 43.16 -5.36 5.94
N VAL A 71 43.57 -4.70 4.84
CA VAL A 71 42.96 -3.45 4.39
C VAL A 71 41.47 -3.64 4.15
N MET A 72 41.08 -4.74 3.50
CA MET A 72 39.68 -4.99 3.19
C MET A 72 38.84 -5.27 4.44
N LYS A 73 39.35 -6.06 5.38
CA LYS A 73 38.70 -6.33 6.67
C LYS A 73 38.52 -5.04 7.47
N HIS A 74 39.54 -4.20 7.54
CA HIS A 74 39.51 -2.92 8.25
C HIS A 74 38.58 -1.90 7.57
N PHE A 75 38.54 -1.86 6.24
CA PHE A 75 37.59 -1.03 5.51
C PHE A 75 36.15 -1.50 5.73
N ALA A 76 35.87 -2.80 5.73
CA ALA A 76 34.53 -3.32 6.04
C ALA A 76 34.08 -2.97 7.47
N GLU A 77 34.99 -3.02 8.45
CA GLU A 77 34.72 -2.56 9.81
C GLU A 77 34.43 -1.04 9.86
N THR A 78 35.20 -0.24 9.12
CA THR A 78 34.94 1.20 8.96
C THR A 78 33.54 1.47 8.40
N VAL A 79 33.15 0.73 7.35
CA VAL A 79 31.82 0.85 6.75
C VAL A 79 30.73 0.39 7.71
N ALA A 80 30.97 -0.67 8.50
CA ALA A 80 30.02 -1.15 9.50
C ALA A 80 29.73 -0.09 10.57
N LEU A 81 30.79 0.47 11.16
CA LEU A 81 30.70 1.49 12.22
C LEU A 81 30.23 2.86 11.70
N GLY A 82 30.56 3.19 10.45
CA GLY A 82 30.18 4.46 9.82
C GLY A 82 28.78 4.47 9.19
N THR A 83 28.16 3.30 9.01
CA THR A 83 26.85 3.20 8.34
C THR A 83 25.73 3.04 9.34
N LYS A 84 24.78 3.99 9.35
CA LYS A 84 23.57 3.87 10.14
C LYS A 84 22.63 2.78 9.58
N GLY A 85 22.47 1.71 10.34
CA GLY A 85 21.48 0.66 10.15
C GLY A 85 20.04 1.13 10.34
N LYS A 86 19.11 0.38 9.75
CA LYS A 86 17.67 0.71 9.76
C LYS A 86 16.80 -0.21 10.60
N LEU A 87 17.32 -1.39 10.96
CA LEU A 87 16.55 -2.44 11.63
C LEU A 87 16.94 -2.58 13.10
N ASP A 88 18.21 -2.33 13.42
CA ASP A 88 18.66 -2.27 14.81
C ASP A 88 18.32 -0.89 15.39
N GLU A 89 17.33 -0.83 16.27
CA GLU A 89 16.87 0.44 16.85
C GLU A 89 17.70 0.90 18.06
N GLU A 90 18.48 -0.01 18.63
CA GLU A 90 19.31 0.21 19.82
C GLU A 90 20.68 0.75 19.43
N ASP A 91 21.43 -0.04 18.67
CA ASP A 91 22.82 0.24 18.31
C ASP A 91 22.94 0.99 16.98
N GLU A 92 21.84 1.02 16.20
CA GLU A 92 21.78 1.62 14.86
C GLU A 92 22.86 1.07 13.90
N LEU A 93 23.31 -0.17 14.11
CA LEU A 93 24.29 -0.86 13.26
C LEU A 93 23.64 -1.54 12.05
N PRO A 94 24.38 -1.69 10.92
CA PRO A 94 23.85 -2.34 9.74
C PRO A 94 23.77 -3.85 9.95
N THR A 95 22.83 -4.51 9.26
CA THR A 95 22.81 -5.98 9.24
C THR A 95 23.99 -6.53 8.43
N PRO A 96 24.47 -7.75 8.72
CA PRO A 96 25.52 -8.39 7.93
C PRO A 96 25.22 -8.39 6.43
N ASP A 97 23.97 -8.65 6.04
CA ASP A 97 23.53 -8.59 4.63
C ASP A 97 23.63 -7.20 4.01
N SER A 98 23.27 -6.15 4.75
CA SER A 98 23.38 -4.77 4.28
C SER A 98 24.84 -4.41 4.03
N LEU A 99 25.72 -4.80 4.96
CA LEU A 99 27.15 -4.58 4.84
C LEU A 99 27.76 -5.35 3.66
N ARG A 100 27.39 -6.63 3.47
CA ARG A 100 27.80 -7.42 2.30
C ARG A 100 27.42 -6.75 0.98
N VAL A 101 26.22 -6.16 0.90
CA VAL A 101 25.77 -5.43 -0.29
C VAL A 101 26.59 -4.17 -0.54
N GLU A 102 26.91 -3.39 0.49
CA GLU A 102 27.78 -2.22 0.33
C GLU A 102 29.20 -2.61 -0.08
N MET A 103 29.78 -3.64 0.54
CA MET A 103 31.11 -4.14 0.15
C MET A 103 31.14 -4.65 -1.30
N ARG A 104 30.08 -5.33 -1.74
CA ARG A 104 29.93 -5.72 -3.16
C ARG A 104 29.91 -4.50 -4.09
N ARG A 105 29.24 -3.42 -3.69
CA ARG A 105 29.23 -2.18 -4.49
C ARG A 105 30.60 -1.54 -4.52
N PHE A 106 31.30 -1.50 -3.38
CA PHE A 106 32.67 -1.02 -3.31
C PHE A 106 33.57 -1.76 -4.29
N PHE A 107 33.59 -3.10 -4.28
CA PHE A 107 34.40 -3.87 -5.23
C PHE A 107 34.13 -3.45 -6.67
N ASN A 108 32.85 -3.44 -7.06
CA ASN A 108 32.48 -3.10 -8.43
C ASN A 108 32.79 -1.64 -8.81
N ALA A 109 32.73 -0.72 -7.85
CA ALA A 109 33.03 0.70 -8.06
C ALA A 109 34.53 0.92 -8.18
N TRP A 110 35.31 0.38 -7.24
CA TRP A 110 36.76 0.48 -7.23
C TRP A 110 37.37 -0.14 -8.49
N GLU A 111 36.96 -1.35 -8.85
CA GLU A 111 37.50 -1.98 -10.06
C GLU A 111 37.19 -1.15 -11.32
N ARG A 112 36.06 -0.43 -11.37
CA ARG A 112 35.68 0.41 -12.51
C ARG A 112 36.52 1.67 -12.59
N GLU A 113 36.82 2.26 -11.44
CA GLU A 113 37.60 3.49 -11.33
C GLU A 113 39.07 3.26 -11.67
N TYR A 114 39.65 2.18 -11.14
CA TYR A 114 41.09 1.92 -11.24
C TYR A 114 41.48 0.94 -12.35
N ASP A 115 40.49 0.36 -13.05
CA ASP A 115 40.67 -0.66 -14.09
C ASP A 115 41.57 -1.83 -13.68
N ARG A 116 41.41 -2.27 -12.44
CA ARG A 116 42.14 -3.38 -11.81
C ARG A 116 41.15 -4.32 -11.16
N GLU A 117 41.53 -5.59 -11.03
CA GLU A 117 40.70 -6.61 -10.39
C GLU A 117 41.14 -6.82 -8.92
N ILE A 118 40.15 -6.92 -8.03
CA ILE A 118 40.35 -7.38 -6.66
C ILE A 118 40.34 -8.91 -6.67
N PRO A 119 41.39 -9.59 -6.15
CA PRO A 119 41.49 -11.04 -6.18
C PRO A 119 40.23 -11.73 -5.64
N LEU A 120 39.81 -12.81 -6.31
CA LEU A 120 38.62 -13.58 -5.91
C LEU A 120 38.73 -14.12 -4.48
N GLY A 121 39.93 -14.45 -4.01
CA GLY A 121 40.18 -14.87 -2.62
C GLY A 121 39.80 -13.77 -1.62
N VAL A 122 40.16 -12.52 -1.89
CA VAL A 122 39.76 -11.37 -1.06
C VAL A 122 38.25 -11.21 -1.07
N LYS A 123 37.64 -11.16 -2.27
CA LYS A 123 36.19 -11.01 -2.40
C LYS A 123 35.45 -12.11 -1.63
N ARG A 124 35.72 -13.39 -1.94
CA ARG A 124 35.01 -14.55 -1.37
C ARG A 124 35.13 -14.62 0.16
N SER A 125 36.27 -14.25 0.74
CA SER A 125 36.47 -14.26 2.19
C SER A 125 35.69 -13.17 2.93
N MET A 126 35.23 -12.11 2.26
CA MET A 126 34.53 -11.02 2.95
C MET A 126 33.13 -11.40 3.44
N ALA A 127 32.40 -12.28 2.75
CA ALA A 127 31.09 -12.74 3.25
C ALA A 127 31.18 -13.51 4.58
N PRO A 128 32.00 -14.57 4.71
CA PRO A 128 32.14 -15.29 5.97
C PRO A 128 32.78 -14.41 7.06
N TYR A 129 33.72 -13.52 6.72
CA TYR A 129 34.25 -12.55 7.69
C TYR A 129 33.16 -11.63 8.25
N ILE A 130 32.31 -11.06 7.37
CA ILE A 130 31.23 -10.15 7.77
C ILE A 130 30.18 -10.87 8.62
N GLN A 131 29.82 -12.11 8.27
CA GLN A 131 28.77 -12.87 8.94
C GLN A 131 29.25 -13.58 10.22
N GLY A 132 30.55 -13.87 10.32
CA GLY A 132 31.17 -14.48 11.50
C GLY A 132 31.96 -13.45 12.31
N GLU A 133 33.29 -13.45 12.15
CA GLU A 133 34.24 -12.65 12.95
C GLU A 133 33.79 -11.20 13.22
N LEU A 134 33.38 -10.47 12.17
CA LEU A 134 32.99 -9.07 12.31
C LEU A 134 31.62 -8.91 13.00
N ALA A 135 30.67 -9.80 12.71
CA ALA A 135 29.36 -9.77 13.35
C ALA A 135 29.47 -10.05 14.85
N GLU A 136 30.30 -11.02 15.24
CA GLU A 136 30.59 -11.31 16.66
C GLU A 136 31.32 -10.14 17.33
N LYS A 137 32.32 -9.57 16.66
CA LYS A 137 33.11 -8.45 17.20
C LYS A 137 32.29 -7.20 17.45
N LEU A 138 31.38 -6.84 16.54
CA LEU A 138 30.60 -5.60 16.62
C LEU A 138 29.16 -5.80 17.13
N GLY A 139 28.73 -7.04 17.36
CA GLY A 139 27.35 -7.35 17.72
C GLY A 139 26.34 -7.13 16.57
N LEU A 140 26.72 -7.38 15.32
CA LEU A 140 25.82 -7.15 14.17
C LEU A 140 24.64 -8.13 14.20
N LYS A 141 23.44 -7.62 14.41
CA LYS A 141 22.21 -8.42 14.50
C LYS A 141 21.73 -8.87 13.12
N ASN A 142 21.43 -10.16 12.95
CA ASN A 142 20.85 -10.69 11.71
C ASN A 142 19.32 -10.45 11.67
N LEU A 143 18.95 -9.19 11.49
CA LEU A 143 17.54 -8.76 11.50
C LEU A 143 16.95 -8.78 10.09
N HIS A 144 15.74 -9.33 9.96
CA HIS A 144 14.96 -9.28 8.73
C HIS A 144 13.58 -8.67 8.98
N LYS A 145 13.11 -7.87 8.03
CA LYS A 145 11.72 -7.39 8.08
C LYS A 145 10.78 -8.52 7.66
N GLY A 146 9.84 -8.86 8.54
CA GLY A 146 8.80 -9.84 8.24
C GLY A 146 8.08 -9.55 6.93
N GLN A 147 7.70 -10.60 6.21
CA GLN A 147 6.93 -10.47 4.98
C GLN A 147 5.46 -10.18 5.33
N ALA A 148 4.94 -9.07 4.82
CA ALA A 148 3.52 -8.73 4.93
C ALA A 148 2.80 -8.89 3.59
N PHE A 149 1.52 -9.25 3.66
CA PHE A 149 0.65 -9.55 2.53
C PHE A 149 -0.64 -8.73 2.60
N LEU A 150 -0.97 -8.04 1.50
CA LEU A 150 -2.21 -7.27 1.41
C LEU A 150 -3.31 -8.19 0.86
N THR A 151 -3.88 -9.02 1.72
CA THR A 151 -5.03 -9.89 1.43
C THR A 151 -6.27 -9.09 1.03
N ILE A 152 -7.30 -9.79 0.54
CA ILE A 152 -8.57 -9.15 0.15
C ILE A 152 -9.22 -8.47 1.35
N GLU A 153 -9.19 -9.10 2.53
CA GLU A 153 -9.67 -8.52 3.78
C GLU A 153 -8.96 -7.20 4.08
N ASN A 154 -7.62 -7.19 4.03
CA ASN A 154 -6.83 -5.99 4.27
C ASN A 154 -7.14 -4.90 3.23
N TYR A 155 -7.31 -5.28 1.96
CA TYR A 155 -7.69 -4.38 0.88
C TYR A 155 -9.07 -3.73 1.13
N VAL A 156 -10.08 -4.51 1.56
CA VAL A 156 -11.42 -3.99 1.88
C VAL A 156 -11.34 -2.98 3.02
N ILE A 157 -10.63 -3.30 4.11
CA ILE A 157 -10.42 -2.39 5.24
C ILE A 157 -9.80 -1.06 4.77
N LEU A 158 -8.80 -1.11 3.87
CA LEU A 158 -8.21 0.11 3.32
C LEU A 158 -9.23 0.92 2.51
N GLN A 159 -9.95 0.29 1.57
CA GLN A 159 -10.92 1.00 0.73
C GLN A 159 -12.07 1.60 1.55
N GLU A 160 -12.58 0.86 2.52
CA GLU A 160 -13.61 1.34 3.45
C GLU A 160 -13.09 2.51 4.27
N GLN A 161 -11.86 2.43 4.78
CA GLN A 161 -11.24 3.55 5.46
C GLN A 161 -11.22 4.77 4.53
N LEU A 162 -10.67 4.64 3.31
CA LEU A 162 -10.50 5.77 2.38
C LEU A 162 -11.80 6.46 2.02
N TRP A 163 -12.85 5.70 1.73
CA TRP A 163 -14.09 6.27 1.19
C TRP A 163 -15.09 6.62 2.28
N PHE A 164 -15.17 5.82 3.35
CA PHE A 164 -16.29 5.86 4.28
C PHE A 164 -15.95 6.35 5.69
N ARG A 165 -14.66 6.35 6.07
CA ARG A 165 -14.24 6.69 7.45
C ARG A 165 -13.05 7.66 7.54
N ASP A 166 -12.45 8.03 6.41
CA ASP A 166 -11.17 8.77 6.44
C ASP A 166 -11.33 10.20 6.91
N HIS A 167 -10.75 10.50 8.07
CA HIS A 167 -10.63 11.83 8.64
C HIS A 167 -9.56 12.68 7.96
N HIS A 168 -8.76 12.10 7.06
CA HIS A 168 -7.70 12.84 6.38
C HIS A 168 -8.27 13.83 5.35
N ASP A 169 -7.99 15.12 5.56
CA ASP A 169 -8.24 16.19 4.61
C ASP A 169 -7.09 16.21 3.59
N TYR A 170 -7.37 15.71 2.39
CA TYR A 170 -6.42 15.81 1.29
C TYR A 170 -6.42 17.25 0.78
N VAL A 171 -5.24 17.74 0.41
CA VAL A 171 -5.07 19.05 -0.24
C VAL A 171 -6.01 19.20 -1.44
N HIS A 172 -6.29 18.09 -2.14
CA HIS A 172 -7.28 18.01 -3.22
C HIS A 172 -7.92 16.62 -3.24
N GLU A 173 -9.23 16.51 -3.47
CA GLU A 173 -9.91 15.19 -3.47
C GLU A 173 -9.49 14.29 -4.63
N GLY A 174 -8.96 14.86 -5.71
CA GLY A 174 -8.28 14.12 -6.77
C GLY A 174 -7.16 13.18 -6.28
N PHE A 175 -6.45 13.52 -5.19
CA PHE A 175 -5.51 12.58 -4.56
C PHE A 175 -6.19 11.30 -4.09
N ARG A 176 -7.41 11.39 -3.53
CA ARG A 176 -8.17 10.24 -3.03
C ARG A 176 -8.56 9.32 -4.18
N VAL A 177 -9.03 9.89 -5.28
CA VAL A 177 -9.38 9.16 -6.52
C VAL A 177 -8.15 8.45 -7.08
N ASP A 178 -7.03 9.17 -7.22
CA ASP A 178 -5.78 8.59 -7.73
C ASP A 178 -5.20 7.53 -6.78
N ASN A 179 -5.34 7.69 -5.45
CA ASN A 179 -4.90 6.69 -4.47
C ASN A 179 -5.69 5.38 -4.59
N ALA A 180 -7.01 5.46 -4.73
CA ALA A 180 -7.85 4.29 -4.95
C ALA A 180 -7.48 3.61 -6.27
N ASN A 181 -7.28 4.39 -7.34
CA ASN A 181 -6.87 3.86 -8.63
C ASN A 181 -5.48 3.18 -8.58
N LEU A 182 -4.50 3.81 -7.94
CA LEU A 182 -3.16 3.25 -7.76
C LEU A 182 -3.19 1.96 -6.94
N LEU A 183 -3.98 1.92 -5.85
CA LEU A 183 -4.13 0.70 -5.06
C LEU A 183 -4.77 -0.43 -5.88
N ASN A 184 -5.88 -0.14 -6.58
CA ASN A 184 -6.56 -1.10 -7.44
C ASN A 184 -5.60 -1.63 -8.52
N THR A 185 -4.90 -0.74 -9.20
CA THR A 185 -3.95 -1.13 -10.25
C THR A 185 -2.80 -1.95 -9.67
N HIS A 186 -2.32 -1.64 -8.46
CA HIS A 186 -1.27 -2.42 -7.79
C HIS A 186 -1.76 -3.81 -7.32
N CYS A 187 -3.02 -3.96 -6.95
CA CYS A 187 -3.60 -5.26 -6.52
C CYS A 187 -3.99 -6.14 -7.71
N PHE A 188 -4.44 -5.54 -8.82
CA PHE A 188 -4.94 -6.26 -9.99
C PHE A 188 -3.90 -6.43 -11.10
N SER A 189 -2.68 -5.95 -10.88
CA SER A 189 -1.53 -6.21 -11.73
C SER A 189 -0.37 -6.70 -10.88
N SER A 190 0.67 -7.22 -11.52
CA SER A 190 1.93 -7.45 -10.81
C SER A 190 2.79 -6.19 -10.75
N ALA A 191 2.39 -5.05 -11.32
CA ALA A 191 3.27 -3.91 -11.60
C ALA A 191 4.07 -3.43 -10.37
N ARG A 192 5.33 -3.05 -10.59
CA ARG A 192 6.17 -2.48 -9.53
C ARG A 192 5.73 -1.05 -9.25
N LEU A 193 5.97 -0.58 -8.02
CA LEU A 193 5.60 0.80 -7.62
C LEU A 193 6.14 1.87 -8.56
N GLN A 194 7.37 1.69 -9.05
CA GLN A 194 7.98 2.63 -9.99
C GLN A 194 7.25 2.66 -11.34
N GLU A 195 6.80 1.51 -11.84
CA GLU A 195 6.05 1.40 -13.10
C GLU A 195 4.70 2.11 -12.96
N LEU A 196 3.99 1.89 -11.83
CA LEU A 196 2.72 2.56 -11.54
C LEU A 196 2.86 4.08 -11.46
N CYS A 197 3.81 4.58 -10.65
CA CYS A 197 3.96 6.01 -10.41
C CYS A 197 4.53 6.79 -11.60
N GLN A 198 5.16 6.09 -12.56
CA GLN A 198 5.71 6.68 -13.79
C GLN A 198 4.81 6.40 -15.01
N ALA A 199 3.60 5.89 -14.80
CA ALA A 199 2.66 5.65 -15.88
C ALA A 199 2.24 6.96 -16.56
N SER A 200 2.21 6.94 -17.89
CA SER A 200 1.68 7.98 -18.78
C SER A 200 0.44 7.46 -19.51
N TYR A 201 -0.34 8.35 -20.14
CA TYR A 201 -1.55 7.94 -20.86
C TYR A 201 -1.25 7.09 -22.10
N LYS A 202 -0.14 7.39 -22.80
CA LYS A 202 0.42 6.49 -23.80
C LYS A 202 1.56 5.72 -23.19
N VAL A 203 1.38 4.41 -23.06
CA VAL A 203 2.47 3.53 -22.65
C VAL A 203 3.38 3.37 -23.86
N SER A 204 4.55 4.02 -23.85
CA SER A 204 5.62 3.56 -24.74
C SER A 204 5.93 2.09 -24.37
N ASN A 205 6.12 1.23 -25.37
CA ASN A 205 6.29 -0.25 -25.38
C ASN A 205 7.29 -0.89 -24.36
N HIS A 206 7.64 -0.20 -23.28
CA HIS A 206 8.62 -0.56 -22.27
C HIS A 206 8.02 -0.97 -20.92
N ALA A 207 6.72 -0.74 -20.69
CA ALA A 207 6.02 -1.22 -19.49
C ALA A 207 5.11 -2.42 -19.85
N ARG A 208 5.72 -3.59 -20.06
CA ARG A 208 5.06 -4.83 -20.52
C ARG A 208 3.93 -5.36 -19.61
N GLY A 209 3.76 -4.79 -18.41
CA GLY A 209 2.62 -5.06 -17.52
C GLY A 209 1.38 -4.20 -17.82
N PHE A 210 1.52 -3.19 -18.69
CA PHE A 210 0.52 -2.16 -18.98
C PHE A 210 0.12 -2.06 -20.46
N ASP A 211 0.65 -2.92 -21.34
CA ASP A 211 0.29 -3.00 -22.78
C ASP A 211 -1.24 -3.23 -23.02
N ARG A 212 -2.04 -3.42 -21.97
CA ARG A 212 -3.50 -3.55 -22.01
C ARG A 212 -4.29 -2.29 -21.67
N LEU A 213 -3.65 -1.17 -21.26
CA LEU A 213 -4.35 0.13 -21.20
C LEU A 213 -4.59 0.72 -22.61
N ASP A 214 -3.80 0.33 -23.60
CA ASP A 214 -3.99 0.68 -25.01
C ASP A 214 -5.26 0.07 -25.61
N LEU A 215 -5.81 -0.94 -24.93
CA LEU A 215 -7.15 -1.45 -25.15
C LEU A 215 -8.02 -1.00 -23.98
N ILE A 216 -8.60 0.20 -24.08
CA ILE A 216 -9.93 0.44 -23.50
C ILE A 216 -10.90 -0.46 -24.28
N THR A 217 -10.79 -1.78 -24.09
CA THR A 217 -11.86 -2.68 -24.49
C THR A 217 -12.95 -2.38 -23.49
N VAL A 218 -13.98 -1.70 -23.97
CA VAL A 218 -15.28 -1.53 -23.32
C VAL A 218 -15.95 -2.92 -23.27
N GLY A 219 -15.29 -3.89 -22.62
CA GLY A 219 -15.85 -5.17 -22.23
C GLY A 219 -16.60 -4.97 -20.93
N LEU A 220 -17.68 -4.18 -20.94
CA LEU A 220 -18.54 -3.92 -19.80
C LEU A 220 -19.47 -5.10 -19.46
N HIS A 221 -19.18 -6.28 -19.99
CA HIS A 221 -19.86 -7.51 -19.64
C HIS A 221 -19.02 -8.29 -18.64
N SER A 222 -19.34 -8.11 -17.36
CA SER A 222 -18.98 -9.09 -16.34
C SER A 222 -20.00 -10.24 -16.42
N SER A 223 -19.80 -11.17 -17.35
CA SER A 223 -20.29 -12.54 -17.12
C SER A 223 -19.33 -13.22 -16.12
N CYS A 224 -19.20 -12.63 -14.93
CA CYS A 224 -18.64 -13.35 -13.79
C CYS A 224 -19.81 -14.17 -13.22
N ARG A 225 -19.61 -15.46 -12.97
CA ARG A 225 -20.65 -16.34 -12.36
C ARG A 225 -21.16 -15.83 -10.99
N HIS A 226 -20.54 -14.77 -10.46
CA HIS A 226 -20.70 -14.22 -9.11
C HIS A 226 -21.15 -12.74 -9.07
N GLY A 227 -21.52 -12.15 -10.22
CA GLY A 227 -21.88 -10.72 -10.32
C GLY A 227 -20.66 -9.76 -10.26
N PRO A 228 -20.89 -8.44 -10.44
CA PRO A 228 -19.81 -7.45 -10.39
C PRO A 228 -19.32 -7.21 -8.96
N PRO A 229 -18.02 -6.91 -8.75
CA PRO A 229 -17.52 -6.50 -7.44
C PRO A 229 -18.08 -5.12 -7.06
N PRO A 230 -17.96 -4.70 -5.78
CA PRO A 230 -18.28 -3.34 -5.36
C PRO A 230 -17.60 -2.29 -6.25
N LEU A 231 -18.26 -1.16 -6.51
CA LEU A 231 -17.75 -0.12 -7.40
C LEU A 231 -16.36 0.39 -6.99
N TYR A 232 -16.03 0.49 -5.69
CA TYR A 232 -14.66 0.87 -5.24
C TYR A 232 -13.57 -0.13 -5.69
N ALA A 233 -13.95 -1.37 -6.00
CA ALA A 233 -13.06 -2.44 -6.46
C ALA A 233 -13.09 -2.63 -7.98
N GLN A 234 -13.78 -1.77 -8.73
CA GLN A 234 -13.78 -1.78 -10.19
C GLN A 234 -12.69 -0.84 -10.73
N PRO A 235 -11.51 -1.34 -11.17
CA PRO A 235 -10.42 -0.47 -11.63
C PRO A 235 -10.81 0.43 -12.80
N MET A 236 -11.67 -0.04 -13.70
CA MET A 236 -12.16 0.75 -14.84
C MET A 236 -12.96 2.00 -14.43
N LEU A 237 -13.68 1.96 -13.29
CA LEU A 237 -14.38 3.14 -12.77
C LEU A 237 -13.40 4.29 -12.55
N PHE A 238 -12.29 4.00 -11.86
CA PHE A 238 -11.29 5.01 -11.51
C PHE A 238 -10.43 5.42 -12.71
N TRP A 239 -10.09 4.48 -13.60
CA TRP A 239 -9.37 4.80 -14.83
C TRP A 239 -10.18 5.71 -15.76
N LEU A 240 -11.48 5.45 -15.95
CA LEU A 240 -12.35 6.33 -16.73
C LEU A 240 -12.47 7.71 -16.10
N ALA A 241 -12.62 7.79 -14.77
CA ALA A 241 -12.60 9.08 -14.07
C ALA A 241 -11.28 9.83 -14.32
N ASN A 242 -10.15 9.11 -14.30
CA ASN A 242 -8.85 9.70 -14.53
C ASN A 242 -8.67 10.22 -15.97
N ILE A 243 -8.99 9.39 -16.95
CA ILE A 243 -8.81 9.68 -18.38
C ILE A 243 -9.72 10.83 -18.82
N ILE A 244 -11.01 10.78 -18.47
CA ILE A 244 -11.99 11.80 -18.88
C ILE A 244 -11.67 13.13 -18.22
N SER A 245 -11.40 13.14 -16.91
CA SER A 245 -11.17 14.40 -16.21
C SER A 245 -9.83 15.06 -16.55
N SER A 246 -8.87 14.31 -17.09
CA SER A 246 -7.59 14.83 -17.59
C SER A 246 -7.62 15.19 -19.09
N GLU A 247 -8.77 14.98 -19.75
CA GLU A 247 -8.97 15.29 -21.18
C GLU A 247 -7.92 14.57 -22.04
N ALA A 248 -7.70 13.28 -21.76
CA ALA A 248 -6.64 12.49 -22.39
C ALA A 248 -7.09 11.80 -23.69
N ILE A 249 -8.40 11.70 -23.96
CA ILE A 249 -8.93 11.14 -25.20
C ILE A 249 -9.01 12.25 -26.24
N LYS A 250 -8.59 11.97 -27.48
CA LYS A 250 -8.64 12.91 -28.61
C LYS A 250 -10.05 13.47 -28.80
N GLY A 251 -10.13 14.78 -28.99
CA GLY A 251 -11.40 15.50 -29.10
C GLY A 251 -12.10 15.78 -27.75
N ASN A 252 -11.50 15.36 -26.63
CA ASN A 252 -11.96 15.62 -25.26
C ASN A 252 -13.44 15.29 -25.02
N PRO A 253 -13.90 14.07 -25.34
CA PRO A 253 -15.29 13.71 -25.17
C PRO A 253 -15.71 13.77 -23.71
N THR A 254 -16.93 14.25 -23.49
CA THR A 254 -17.65 14.20 -22.22
C THR A 254 -17.94 12.75 -21.82
N LEU A 255 -18.28 12.54 -20.54
CA LEU A 255 -18.68 11.22 -20.07
C LEU A 255 -19.87 10.65 -20.87
N ASP A 256 -20.87 11.48 -21.16
CA ASP A 256 -22.06 11.01 -21.86
C ASP A 256 -21.74 10.62 -23.32
N GLU A 257 -20.85 11.36 -23.99
CA GLU A 257 -20.33 10.98 -25.32
C GLU A 257 -19.57 9.65 -25.27
N VAL A 258 -18.70 9.45 -24.28
CA VAL A 258 -17.97 8.18 -24.07
C VAL A 258 -18.92 7.01 -23.85
N LEU A 259 -19.97 7.20 -23.04
CA LEU A 259 -20.97 6.16 -22.78
C LEU A 259 -21.85 5.86 -24.00
N ALA A 260 -22.08 6.84 -24.86
CA ALA A 260 -22.89 6.73 -26.08
C ALA A 260 -22.15 6.05 -27.25
N MET A 261 -20.81 5.95 -27.21
CA MET A 261 -20.04 5.33 -28.29
C MET A 261 -20.44 3.85 -28.49
N LYS A 262 -20.59 3.45 -29.76
CA LYS A 262 -20.89 2.08 -30.18
C LYS A 262 -19.77 1.58 -31.10
N PRO A 263 -19.35 0.30 -31.01
CA PRO A 263 -18.39 -0.30 -31.93
C PRO A 263 -18.80 -0.14 -33.41
N PRO A 264 -17.85 -0.08 -34.36
CA PRO A 264 -18.18 0.03 -35.77
C PRO A 264 -19.00 -1.18 -36.25
N THR A 265 -20.00 -0.94 -37.09
CA THR A 265 -20.75 -2.02 -37.77
C THR A 265 -19.83 -2.71 -38.78
N GLY A 266 -19.49 -3.99 -38.53
CA GLY A 266 -18.61 -4.77 -39.42
C GLY A 266 -17.86 -5.94 -38.77
N GLY A 267 -18.31 -6.44 -37.60
CA GLY A 267 -17.70 -7.60 -36.92
C GLY A 267 -16.63 -7.27 -35.87
N GLN A 268 -16.32 -5.99 -35.63
CA GLN A 268 -15.48 -5.59 -34.50
C GLN A 268 -16.32 -5.37 -33.24
N ASN A 269 -16.02 -6.13 -32.17
CA ASN A 269 -16.70 -6.00 -30.87
C ASN A 269 -16.13 -4.89 -29.97
N HIS A 270 -15.24 -4.04 -30.48
CA HIS A 270 -14.58 -2.98 -29.71
C HIS A 270 -14.34 -1.73 -30.56
N TRP A 271 -14.15 -0.60 -29.88
CA TRP A 271 -13.75 0.68 -30.48
C TRP A 271 -12.46 1.14 -29.78
N VAL A 272 -11.43 1.47 -30.55
CA VAL A 272 -10.16 2.00 -30.01
C VAL A 272 -10.26 3.53 -29.97
N LEU A 273 -10.07 4.11 -28.78
CA LEU A 273 -10.04 5.55 -28.60
C LEU A 273 -8.63 6.07 -28.85
N GLU A 274 -8.50 7.10 -29.67
CA GLU A 274 -7.21 7.76 -29.89
C GLU A 274 -6.85 8.66 -28.70
N TRP A 275 -5.58 8.66 -28.31
CA TRP A 275 -5.06 9.55 -27.28
C TRP A 275 -4.81 10.96 -27.83
N GLU A 276 -5.17 11.97 -27.06
CA GLU A 276 -4.85 13.37 -27.34
C GLU A 276 -3.32 13.56 -27.33
N GLU A 277 -2.75 14.02 -28.45
CA GLU A 277 -1.29 14.07 -28.67
C GLU A 277 -0.57 14.86 -27.58
N SER A 278 -1.15 15.99 -27.18
CA SER A 278 -0.63 16.85 -26.11
C SER A 278 -0.65 16.21 -24.71
N LYS A 279 -1.27 15.04 -24.54
CA LYS A 279 -1.45 14.35 -23.24
C LYS A 279 -0.72 13.01 -23.14
N GLN A 280 -0.21 12.48 -24.25
CA GLN A 280 0.36 11.13 -24.34
C GLN A 280 1.48 10.89 -23.31
N ASP A 281 2.42 11.82 -23.19
CA ASP A 281 3.57 11.73 -22.28
C ASP A 281 3.30 12.33 -20.88
N LYS A 282 2.07 12.81 -20.63
CA LYS A 282 1.71 13.36 -19.33
C LYS A 282 1.44 12.25 -18.31
N ALA A 283 1.72 12.57 -17.06
CA ALA A 283 1.52 11.68 -15.92
C ALA A 283 0.05 11.22 -15.82
N ALA A 284 -0.18 9.90 -15.81
CA ALA A 284 -1.49 9.32 -15.49
C ALA A 284 -1.85 9.52 -14.01
N PHE A 285 -0.82 9.60 -13.15
CA PHE A 285 -0.92 9.88 -11.72
C PHE A 285 -0.09 11.11 -11.36
N PRO A 286 -0.63 12.33 -11.58
CA PRO A 286 0.08 13.57 -11.30
C PRO A 286 0.23 13.83 -9.80
N VAL A 287 1.14 14.75 -9.46
CA VAL A 287 1.11 15.43 -8.15
C VAL A 287 -0.05 16.42 -8.12
N TRP A 288 -0.72 16.58 -6.99
CA TRP A 288 -1.78 17.57 -6.81
C TRP A 288 -1.39 18.68 -5.84
N ASP A 289 -1.92 19.88 -6.08
CA ASP A 289 -2.03 20.96 -5.10
C ASP A 289 -3.51 21.32 -4.90
N SER A 290 -3.80 22.37 -4.11
CA SER A 290 -5.18 22.76 -3.80
C SER A 290 -5.98 23.24 -5.01
N TYR A 291 -5.31 23.60 -6.10
CA TYR A 291 -5.89 24.14 -7.32
C TYR A 291 -6.04 23.07 -8.42
N GLY A 292 -5.37 21.93 -8.30
CA GLY A 292 -5.54 20.79 -9.18
C GLY A 292 -4.26 20.02 -9.48
N GLN A 293 -4.20 19.45 -10.69
CA GLN A 293 -3.10 18.59 -11.14
C GLN A 293 -1.86 19.41 -11.53
N LYS A 294 -0.68 18.89 -11.23
CA LYS A 294 0.61 19.37 -11.74
C LYS A 294 1.17 18.41 -12.77
N GLU A 295 1.90 18.95 -13.74
CA GLU A 295 2.58 18.17 -14.79
C GLU A 295 3.87 17.50 -14.27
N LYS A 296 3.76 16.75 -13.16
CA LYS A 296 4.86 16.03 -12.54
C LYS A 296 4.40 14.66 -12.09
N ASN A 297 5.16 13.64 -12.47
CA ASN A 297 4.94 12.27 -12.00
C ASN A 297 5.06 12.19 -10.47
N ARG A 298 4.19 11.38 -9.88
CA ARG A 298 4.27 11.06 -8.47
C ARG A 298 5.55 10.26 -8.18
N SER A 299 6.19 10.55 -7.04
CA SER A 299 7.37 9.79 -6.62
C SER A 299 6.95 8.44 -6.00
N PRO A 300 7.60 7.31 -6.34
CA PRO A 300 7.36 6.03 -5.69
C PRO A 300 7.56 6.10 -4.17
N THR A 301 8.57 6.84 -3.70
CA THR A 301 8.79 7.01 -2.26
C THR A 301 7.61 7.74 -1.60
N SER A 302 7.09 8.77 -2.26
CA SER A 302 5.93 9.51 -1.76
C SER A 302 4.68 8.63 -1.71
N TRP A 303 4.42 7.84 -2.76
CA TRP A 303 3.29 6.91 -2.76
C TRP A 303 3.42 5.84 -1.67
N ALA A 304 4.61 5.24 -1.51
CA ALA A 304 4.85 4.24 -0.45
C ALA A 304 4.59 4.80 0.96
N GLN A 305 5.00 6.05 1.22
CA GLN A 305 4.72 6.71 2.49
C GLN A 305 3.22 7.00 2.67
N GLN A 306 2.54 7.42 1.61
CA GLN A 306 1.12 7.75 1.67
C GLN A 306 0.22 6.54 1.86
N ILE A 307 0.45 5.42 1.15
CA ILE A 307 -0.31 4.18 1.37
C ILE A 307 -0.03 3.60 2.77
N SER A 308 1.21 3.71 3.26
CA SER A 308 1.55 3.29 4.63
C SER A 308 0.84 4.16 5.67
N ALA A 309 0.81 5.48 5.50
CA ALA A 309 0.06 6.39 6.35
C ALA A 309 -1.46 6.14 6.30
N TRP A 310 -2.00 5.83 5.12
CA TRP A 310 -3.41 5.42 4.97
C TRP A 310 -3.69 4.13 5.75
N ALA A 311 -2.85 3.13 5.64
CA ALA A 311 -2.98 1.90 6.42
C ALA A 311 -2.90 2.13 7.93
N ILE A 312 -2.01 3.01 8.40
CA ILE A 312 -1.97 3.41 9.81
C ILE A 312 -3.31 4.05 10.22
N ARG A 313 -3.88 4.95 9.40
CA ARG A 313 -5.21 5.53 9.67
C ARG A 313 -6.33 4.47 9.67
N ALA A 314 -6.17 3.41 8.88
CA ALA A 314 -7.03 2.22 8.86
C ALA A 314 -6.73 1.22 10.00
N ARG A 315 -5.87 1.60 10.96
CA ARG A 315 -5.55 0.86 12.19
C ARG A 315 -4.67 -0.38 11.99
N PHE A 316 -3.87 -0.41 10.92
CA PHE A 316 -2.77 -1.36 10.79
C PHE A 316 -1.54 -0.85 11.56
N THR A 317 -0.98 -1.67 12.46
CA THR A 317 0.06 -1.22 13.40
C THR A 317 1.32 -0.71 12.74
N ASP A 318 1.68 -1.23 11.56
CA ASP A 318 2.94 -0.92 10.87
C ASP A 318 2.73 -0.38 9.45
N GLY A 319 1.47 -0.04 9.14
CA GLY A 319 1.04 0.37 7.81
C GLY A 319 1.21 -0.73 6.75
N VAL A 320 1.43 -0.31 5.50
CA VAL A 320 1.60 -1.19 4.34
C VAL A 320 3.03 -1.15 3.83
N GLY A 321 3.59 -2.33 3.52
CA GLY A 321 4.87 -2.46 2.84
C GLY A 321 4.76 -2.30 1.32
N LEU A 322 5.85 -1.86 0.69
CA LEU A 322 5.94 -1.58 -0.74
C LEU A 322 5.47 -2.72 -1.66
N HIS A 323 5.67 -3.96 -1.24
CA HIS A 323 5.43 -5.15 -2.05
C HIS A 323 4.27 -6.01 -1.56
N CYS A 324 3.50 -5.57 -0.55
CA CYS A 324 2.45 -6.40 0.05
C CYS A 324 1.37 -6.82 -0.96
N ALA A 325 0.89 -5.89 -1.79
CA ALA A 325 -0.09 -6.20 -2.85
C ALA A 325 0.49 -7.14 -3.91
N ARG A 326 1.68 -6.81 -4.43
CA ARG A 326 2.37 -7.65 -5.41
C ARG A 326 2.64 -9.08 -4.90
N ARG A 327 2.97 -9.25 -3.62
CA ARG A 327 3.14 -10.59 -3.02
C ARG A 327 1.82 -11.35 -3.01
N GLU A 328 0.76 -10.74 -2.50
CA GLU A 328 -0.54 -11.41 -2.43
C GLU A 328 -1.06 -11.82 -3.80
N VAL A 329 -1.02 -10.93 -4.79
CA VAL A 329 -1.51 -11.26 -6.14
C VAL A 329 -0.70 -12.41 -6.76
N LEU A 330 0.61 -12.49 -6.53
CA LEU A 330 1.43 -13.58 -7.04
C LEU A 330 1.15 -14.91 -6.33
N VAL A 331 0.85 -14.89 -5.03
CA VAL A 331 0.39 -16.07 -4.29
C VAL A 331 -0.97 -16.51 -4.83
N LYS A 332 -1.94 -15.61 -4.96
CA LYS A 332 -3.27 -15.91 -5.51
C LYS A 332 -3.22 -16.43 -6.95
N THR A 333 -2.34 -15.89 -7.80
CA THR A 333 -2.13 -16.42 -9.16
C THR A 333 -1.51 -17.82 -9.12
N ASN A 334 -0.57 -18.08 -8.21
CA ASN A 334 0.01 -19.42 -8.05
C ASN A 334 -1.05 -20.44 -7.56
N ASP A 335 -1.82 -20.08 -6.54
CA ASP A 335 -2.85 -20.96 -5.95
C ASP A 335 -4.08 -21.10 -6.86
N GLY A 336 -4.28 -20.17 -7.81
CA GLY A 336 -5.35 -20.21 -8.80
C GLY A 336 -5.17 -21.24 -9.92
N GLY A 337 -4.12 -22.07 -9.87
CA GLY A 337 -3.87 -23.15 -10.83
C GLY A 337 -3.17 -22.72 -12.13
N TYR A 338 -2.63 -21.50 -12.19
CA TYR A 338 -1.83 -21.05 -13.34
C TYR A 338 -0.45 -21.73 -13.37
N SER A 339 0.11 -21.94 -14.56
CA SER A 339 1.45 -22.52 -14.67
C SER A 339 2.53 -21.56 -14.17
N VAL A 340 3.66 -22.09 -13.68
CA VAL A 340 4.80 -21.25 -13.24
C VAL A 340 5.26 -20.29 -14.34
N GLU A 341 5.24 -20.70 -15.61
CA GLU A 341 5.56 -19.83 -16.75
C GLU A 341 4.57 -18.68 -16.90
N GLN A 342 3.27 -18.92 -16.71
CA GLN A 342 2.25 -17.88 -16.69
C GLN A 342 2.43 -16.93 -15.51
N VAL A 343 2.75 -17.44 -14.31
CA VAL A 343 3.03 -16.61 -13.13
C VAL A 343 4.28 -15.75 -13.36
N LEU A 344 5.35 -16.32 -13.92
CA LEU A 344 6.58 -15.60 -14.25
C LEU A 344 6.34 -14.52 -15.32
N LYS A 345 5.54 -14.82 -16.35
CA LYS A 345 5.13 -13.85 -17.36
C LYS A 345 4.29 -12.74 -16.76
N PHE A 346 3.31 -13.09 -15.91
CA PHE A 346 2.49 -12.12 -15.20
C PHE A 346 3.35 -11.24 -14.29
N ALA A 347 4.34 -11.82 -13.60
CA ALA A 347 5.28 -11.13 -12.73
C ALA A 347 6.34 -10.30 -13.47
N ASP A 348 6.49 -10.46 -14.79
CA ASP A 348 7.65 -9.97 -15.55
C ASP A 348 8.98 -10.41 -14.89
N GLN A 349 9.12 -11.72 -14.70
CA GLN A 349 10.28 -12.37 -14.10
C GLN A 349 10.82 -13.45 -15.04
N GLN A 350 12.15 -13.51 -15.17
CA GLN A 350 12.83 -14.54 -15.97
C GLN A 350 13.32 -15.72 -15.13
N ASN A 351 13.37 -15.58 -13.81
CA ASN A 351 13.97 -16.55 -12.90
C ASN A 351 13.00 -16.92 -11.77
N SER A 352 12.66 -18.22 -11.67
CA SER A 352 11.74 -18.79 -10.68
C SER A 352 12.24 -18.70 -9.23
N SER A 353 13.56 -18.67 -9.01
CA SER A 353 14.12 -18.50 -7.66
C SER A 353 13.70 -17.19 -6.99
N VAL A 354 13.53 -16.12 -7.79
CA VAL A 354 13.09 -14.81 -7.29
C VAL A 354 11.64 -14.89 -6.83
N LEU A 355 10.78 -15.56 -7.62
CA LEU A 355 9.39 -15.80 -7.27
C LEU A 355 9.29 -16.58 -5.95
N ARG A 356 10.02 -17.70 -5.84
CA ARG A 356 10.02 -18.57 -4.65
C ARG A 356 10.57 -17.89 -3.39
N ARG A 357 11.69 -17.15 -3.49
CA ARG A 357 12.36 -16.58 -2.31
C ARG A 357 11.72 -15.30 -1.78
N HIS A 358 11.11 -14.49 -2.65
CA HIS A 358 10.71 -13.13 -2.29
C HIS A 358 9.20 -12.85 -2.33
N TYR A 359 8.44 -13.72 -2.99
CA TYR A 359 7.01 -13.49 -3.25
C TYR A 359 6.11 -14.62 -2.76
N LEU A 360 6.46 -15.87 -3.06
CA LEU A 360 5.79 -17.03 -2.47
C LEU A 360 6.29 -17.12 -1.01
N GLY A 361 5.39 -16.92 -0.06
CA GLY A 361 5.76 -16.91 1.37
C GLY A 361 6.34 -18.24 1.84
N SER A 362 6.84 -18.27 3.08
CA SER A 362 7.25 -19.53 3.73
C SER A 362 6.08 -20.44 4.10
N MET A 363 4.84 -19.94 3.97
CA MET A 363 3.63 -20.66 4.31
C MET A 363 3.31 -21.71 3.25
N ASN A 364 3.07 -22.95 3.68
CA ASN A 364 2.65 -24.03 2.80
C ASN A 364 1.16 -23.86 2.44
N THR A 365 0.85 -23.72 1.15
CA THR A 365 -0.53 -23.60 0.65
C THR A 365 -1.18 -24.95 0.35
N VAL A 366 -0.46 -26.07 0.52
CA VAL A 366 -0.97 -27.42 0.27
C VAL A 366 -2.03 -27.80 1.28
N ASP A 367 -3.22 -28.13 0.78
CA ASP A 367 -4.29 -28.74 1.57
C ASP A 367 -4.00 -30.23 1.80
N GLY A 368 -3.23 -30.52 2.85
CA GLY A 368 -2.89 -31.89 3.22
C GLY A 368 -4.12 -32.74 3.52
N ALA A 369 -5.16 -32.16 4.14
CA ALA A 369 -6.37 -32.89 4.48
C ALA A 369 -7.17 -33.25 3.23
N ALA A 370 -7.43 -32.27 2.35
CA ALA A 370 -8.15 -32.55 1.11
C ALA A 370 -7.35 -33.47 0.17
N SER A 371 -6.03 -33.30 0.10
CA SER A 371 -5.16 -34.16 -0.70
C SER A 371 -5.19 -35.62 -0.20
N TYR A 372 -5.15 -35.83 1.11
CA TYR A 372 -5.17 -37.16 1.71
C TYR A 372 -6.55 -37.83 1.61
N LEU A 373 -7.62 -37.06 1.80
CA LEU A 373 -9.00 -37.55 1.85
C LEU A 373 -9.71 -37.55 0.48
N GLY A 374 -9.04 -37.10 -0.59
CA GLY A 374 -9.64 -36.96 -1.92
C GLY A 374 -10.79 -35.93 -1.97
N MET A 375 -10.71 -34.88 -1.15
CA MET A 375 -11.71 -33.82 -1.10
C MET A 375 -11.35 -32.67 -2.05
N ASP A 376 -12.28 -31.73 -2.25
CA ASP A 376 -12.00 -30.48 -2.93
C ASP A 376 -10.90 -29.69 -2.21
N ILE A 377 -9.84 -29.35 -2.94
CA ILE A 377 -8.68 -28.64 -2.42
C ILE A 377 -9.07 -27.21 -2.04
N ARG A 378 -8.76 -26.83 -0.79
CA ARG A 378 -8.87 -25.44 -0.35
C ARG A 378 -7.67 -24.60 -0.78
N ASN A 379 -7.96 -23.43 -1.37
CA ASN A 379 -6.94 -22.46 -1.80
C ASN A 379 -6.82 -21.25 -0.83
N ASP A 380 -7.52 -21.28 0.30
CA ASP A 380 -7.61 -20.18 1.28
C ASP A 380 -6.90 -20.48 2.61
N LEU A 381 -6.31 -21.67 2.78
CA LEU A 381 -5.76 -22.17 4.05
C LEU A 381 -4.78 -21.22 4.75
N THR A 382 -4.01 -20.47 3.97
CA THR A 382 -2.97 -19.57 4.47
C THR A 382 -3.38 -18.10 4.41
N GLU A 383 -4.58 -17.79 3.92
CA GLU A 383 -5.04 -16.40 3.77
C GLU A 383 -5.15 -15.69 5.12
N ASP A 384 -5.71 -16.31 6.15
CA ASP A 384 -5.84 -15.70 7.48
C ASP A 384 -4.48 -15.41 8.12
N PHE A 385 -3.52 -16.33 7.97
CA PHE A 385 -2.14 -16.12 8.44
C PHE A 385 -1.47 -14.98 7.69
N ARG A 386 -1.69 -14.88 6.37
CA ARG A 386 -1.22 -13.77 5.55
C ARG A 386 -1.90 -12.46 5.95
N SER A 387 -3.21 -12.43 6.21
CA SER A 387 -3.95 -11.27 6.72
C SER A 387 -3.32 -10.76 8.02
N ALA A 388 -3.05 -11.68 8.95
CA ALA A 388 -2.46 -11.39 10.26
C ALA A 388 -1.07 -10.73 10.18
N THR A 389 -0.32 -10.93 9.09
CA THR A 389 1.01 -10.28 8.91
C THR A 389 0.95 -8.76 8.86
N MET A 390 -0.19 -8.17 8.50
CA MET A 390 -0.38 -6.71 8.52
C MET A 390 -0.80 -6.16 9.88
N ARG A 391 -1.13 -7.03 10.84
CA ARG A 391 -1.45 -6.69 12.24
C ARG A 391 -2.53 -5.60 12.34
N TRP A 392 -3.72 -5.94 11.89
CA TRP A 392 -4.88 -5.07 12.04
C TRP A 392 -5.47 -5.16 13.45
N ASN A 393 -5.80 -4.01 14.04
CA ASN A 393 -6.59 -3.92 15.25
C ASN A 393 -7.54 -2.72 15.13
N ASN A 394 -8.84 -2.96 14.98
CA ASN A 394 -9.83 -1.89 14.83
C ASN A 394 -9.73 -0.83 15.93
N ASP A 395 -9.39 -1.23 17.15
CA ASP A 395 -9.34 -0.37 18.34
C ASP A 395 -7.96 0.20 18.62
N LEU A 396 -7.02 0.04 17.70
CA LEU A 396 -5.67 0.57 17.84
C LEU A 396 -5.71 2.10 18.00
N PRO A 397 -5.29 2.67 19.14
CA PRO A 397 -5.23 4.11 19.33
C PRO A 397 -4.18 4.71 18.40
N LEU A 398 -4.52 5.82 17.71
CA LEU A 398 -3.57 6.54 16.84
C LEU A 398 -2.81 7.63 17.57
N GLU A 399 -3.23 7.96 18.79
CA GLU A 399 -2.58 8.92 19.67
C GLU A 399 -2.70 8.48 21.12
N LEU A 400 -1.82 9.01 21.97
CA LEU A 400 -1.92 8.83 23.41
C LEU A 400 -3.20 9.50 23.95
N PRO A 401 -3.96 8.84 24.83
CA PRO A 401 -5.00 9.46 25.64
C PRO A 401 -4.45 10.63 26.47
N ALA A 402 -5.35 11.49 26.96
CA ALA A 402 -5.01 12.65 27.78
C ALA A 402 -4.09 12.30 28.96
N LYS A 403 -4.40 11.20 29.67
CA LYS A 403 -3.59 10.69 30.79
C LYS A 403 -2.17 10.33 30.36
N GLY A 404 -2.03 9.51 29.31
CA GLY A 404 -0.72 9.10 28.80
C GLY A 404 0.12 10.27 28.27
N LYS A 405 -0.52 11.30 27.72
CA LYS A 405 0.14 12.56 27.35
C LYS A 405 0.63 13.32 28.58
N ALA A 406 -0.19 13.43 29.63
CA ALA A 406 0.20 14.11 30.87
C ALA A 406 1.38 13.41 31.56
N GLU A 407 1.39 12.06 31.60
CA GLU A 407 2.53 11.28 32.10
C GLU A 407 3.81 11.56 31.28
N LEU A 408 3.71 11.59 29.95
CA LEU A 408 4.84 11.91 29.09
C LEU A 408 5.35 13.35 29.28
N GLU A 409 4.45 14.29 29.55
CA GLU A 409 4.80 15.69 29.84
C GLU A 409 5.51 15.87 31.19
N GLN A 410 5.48 14.86 32.07
CA GLN A 410 6.24 14.82 33.33
C GLN A 410 7.62 14.17 33.17
N ASN A 411 7.87 13.44 32.08
CA ASN A 411 9.15 12.79 31.82
C ASN A 411 10.29 13.83 31.65
N GLU A 412 11.39 13.63 32.38
CA GLU A 412 12.49 14.59 32.44
C GLU A 412 13.14 14.86 31.07
N GLU A 413 13.36 13.82 30.26
CA GLU A 413 13.95 13.95 28.93
C GLU A 413 12.99 14.71 27.99
N TYR A 414 11.70 14.36 28.02
CA TYR A 414 10.68 15.05 27.23
C TYR A 414 10.59 16.54 27.57
N VAL A 415 10.63 16.86 28.88
CA VAL A 415 10.64 18.23 29.39
C VAL A 415 11.92 18.96 28.97
N ALA A 416 13.09 18.33 29.09
CA ALA A 416 14.37 18.89 28.69
C ALA A 416 14.41 19.21 27.19
N LEU A 417 13.95 18.29 26.33
CA LEU A 417 13.81 18.50 24.89
C LEU A 417 12.84 19.64 24.58
N THR A 418 11.70 19.70 25.28
CA THR A 418 10.72 20.78 25.09
C THR A 418 11.29 22.15 25.48
N ARG A 419 12.05 22.23 26.58
CA ARG A 419 12.77 23.45 26.98
C ARG A 419 13.86 23.81 25.97
N LEU A 420 14.62 22.83 25.47
CA LEU A 420 15.65 23.02 24.45
C LEU A 420 15.03 23.59 23.15
N ILE A 421 13.94 23.01 22.67
CA ILE A 421 13.22 23.48 21.47
C ILE A 421 12.79 24.94 21.62
N LYS A 422 12.23 25.31 22.79
CA LYS A 422 11.84 26.70 23.09
C LYS A 422 13.05 27.64 23.09
N ARG A 423 14.16 27.27 23.75
CA ARG A 423 15.40 28.06 23.76
C ARG A 423 15.95 28.27 22.34
N LEU A 424 16.05 27.19 21.56
CA LEU A 424 16.53 27.24 20.18
C LEU A 424 15.64 28.13 19.29
N TYR A 425 14.32 28.09 19.48
CA TYR A 425 13.40 29.00 18.76
C TYR A 425 13.69 30.47 19.06
N VAL A 426 13.92 30.83 20.32
CA VAL A 426 14.27 32.21 20.70
C VAL A 426 15.57 32.64 20.04
N HIS A 427 16.62 31.82 20.09
CA HIS A 427 17.91 32.16 19.47
C HIS A 427 17.84 32.24 17.93
N ILE A 428 17.06 31.37 17.27
CA ILE A 428 16.89 31.40 15.81
C ILE A 428 16.26 32.72 15.35
N ASN A 429 15.33 33.26 16.14
CA ASN A 429 14.61 34.50 15.84
C ASN A 429 15.29 35.76 16.40
N ASP A 430 16.45 35.62 17.04
CA ASP A 430 17.26 36.77 17.44
C ASP A 430 17.94 37.36 16.20
N GLU A 431 17.67 38.65 15.95
CA GLU A 431 18.21 39.40 14.82
C GLU A 431 19.74 39.46 14.84
N ASN A 432 20.37 39.34 16.02
CA ASN A 432 21.83 39.39 16.19
C ASN A 432 22.53 38.04 15.90
N THR A 433 21.79 36.97 15.60
CA THR A 433 22.39 35.65 15.35
C THR A 433 22.91 35.56 13.91
N PRO A 434 24.21 35.27 13.69
CA PRO A 434 24.76 35.05 12.35
C PRO A 434 24.06 33.91 11.60
N GLU A 435 23.90 34.01 10.27
CA GLU A 435 23.14 33.00 9.50
C GLU A 435 23.74 31.59 9.57
N GLU A 436 25.07 31.45 9.61
CA GLU A 436 25.73 30.14 9.80
C GLU A 436 25.38 29.52 11.16
N ALA A 437 25.35 30.34 12.22
CA ALA A 437 24.92 29.90 13.54
C ALA A 437 23.43 29.57 13.55
N ARG A 438 22.59 30.38 12.86
CA ARG A 438 21.15 30.14 12.70
C ARG A 438 20.87 28.81 12.01
N GLN A 439 21.65 28.45 10.99
CA GLN A 439 21.55 27.16 10.31
C GLN A 439 21.87 25.99 11.26
N ARG A 440 22.97 26.07 12.01
CA ARG A 440 23.31 25.06 13.03
C ARG A 440 22.23 24.94 14.11
N LEU A 441 21.65 26.06 14.56
CA LEU A 441 20.54 26.05 15.53
C LEU A 441 19.27 25.42 14.94
N ARG A 442 18.95 25.64 13.66
CA ARG A 442 17.84 24.97 12.96
C ARG A 442 18.05 23.46 12.92
N GLU A 443 19.26 23.01 12.64
CA GLU A 443 19.64 21.59 12.64
C GLU A 443 19.51 20.97 14.03
N GLN A 444 20.06 21.62 15.06
CA GLN A 444 19.88 21.19 16.46
C GLN A 444 18.41 21.12 16.86
N ARG A 445 17.60 22.10 16.45
CA ARG A 445 16.16 22.12 16.73
C ARG A 445 15.45 20.97 16.03
N SER A 446 15.82 20.68 14.78
CA SER A 446 15.29 19.54 14.02
C SER A 446 15.62 18.20 14.69
N LEU A 447 16.85 18.05 15.19
CA LEU A 447 17.27 16.87 15.95
C LEU A 447 16.48 16.74 17.27
N ALA A 448 16.32 17.83 18.02
CA ALA A 448 15.55 17.84 19.26
C ALA A 448 14.07 17.47 19.03
N TYR A 449 13.45 18.02 17.99
CA TYR A 449 12.10 17.60 17.58
C TYR A 449 12.02 16.12 17.22
N SER A 450 13.03 15.60 16.51
CA SER A 450 13.07 14.19 16.11
C SER A 450 13.21 13.25 17.30
N LYS A 451 14.06 13.60 18.29
CA LYS A 451 14.16 12.88 19.57
C LYS A 451 12.85 12.92 20.34
N ARG A 452 12.23 14.09 20.47
CA ARG A 452 10.94 14.22 21.19
C ARG A 452 9.83 13.39 20.54
N ARG A 453 9.72 13.42 19.20
CA ARG A 453 8.80 12.56 18.44
C ARG A 453 9.11 11.07 18.58
N LYS A 454 10.36 10.67 18.87
CA LYS A 454 10.71 9.28 19.17
C LYS A 454 10.10 8.88 20.52
N LEU A 455 10.23 9.71 21.55
CA LEU A 455 9.60 9.46 22.86
C LEU A 455 8.07 9.36 22.75
N GLU A 456 7.42 10.28 22.03
CA GLU A 456 5.96 10.25 21.80
C GLU A 456 5.52 8.94 21.12
N ARG A 457 6.25 8.51 20.08
CA ARG A 457 5.97 7.26 19.38
C ARG A 457 6.23 6.03 20.24
N ASN A 458 7.30 6.01 21.02
CA ASN A 458 7.64 4.89 21.89
C ASN A 458 6.57 4.69 22.97
N LYS A 459 6.19 5.77 23.66
CA LYS A 459 5.10 5.73 24.67
C LYS A 459 3.77 5.31 24.05
N LEU A 460 3.46 5.76 22.82
CA LEU A 460 2.28 5.29 22.09
C LEU A 460 2.36 3.79 21.76
N ARG A 461 3.54 3.28 21.35
CA ARG A 461 3.75 1.86 21.06
C ARG A 461 3.62 0.99 22.31
N GLU A 462 4.19 1.42 23.44
CA GLU A 462 4.01 0.77 24.75
C GLU A 462 2.52 0.72 25.14
N TYR A 463 1.81 1.83 24.94
CA TYR A 463 0.37 1.88 25.19
C TYR A 463 -0.40 0.92 24.26
N GLN A 464 -0.09 0.90 22.97
CA GLN A 464 -0.70 -0.02 22.01
C GLN A 464 -0.42 -1.50 22.32
N GLN A 465 0.77 -1.83 22.82
CA GLN A 465 1.17 -3.20 23.16
C GLN A 465 0.55 -3.70 24.47
N SER A 466 0.35 -2.81 25.44
CA SER A 466 -0.27 -3.15 26.73
C SER A 466 -1.80 -3.24 26.68
N GLN A 467 -2.41 -2.87 25.55
CA GLN A 467 -3.87 -2.90 25.41
C GLN A 467 -4.42 -4.32 25.27
N PRO A 468 -5.47 -4.67 26.03
CA PRO A 468 -6.20 -5.90 25.79
C PRO A 468 -6.90 -5.84 24.42
N LYS A 469 -6.85 -6.93 23.67
CA LYS A 469 -7.70 -7.11 22.49
C LYS A 469 -9.13 -7.38 22.97
N VAL A 470 -9.92 -6.31 23.08
CA VAL A 470 -11.35 -6.40 23.36
C VAL A 470 -12.06 -6.42 22.00
N TYR A 471 -13.00 -7.36 21.82
CA TYR A 471 -13.85 -7.44 20.62
C TYR A 471 -15.28 -7.11 21.03
N PRO A 472 -15.70 -5.83 21.03
CA PRO A 472 -17.08 -5.48 21.30
C PRO A 472 -17.95 -5.75 20.07
N THR A 473 -19.10 -6.41 20.25
CA THR A 473 -20.15 -6.52 19.24
C THR A 473 -20.92 -5.21 19.08
N GLU A 474 -20.97 -4.35 20.11
CA GLU A 474 -21.59 -3.02 20.07
C GLU A 474 -20.79 -2.05 20.95
N ARG A 475 -20.40 -0.89 20.41
CA ARG A 475 -19.71 0.18 21.17
C ARG A 475 -20.60 1.41 21.23
N LYS A 476 -20.80 1.96 22.43
CA LYS A 476 -21.55 3.21 22.62
C LYS A 476 -20.66 4.43 22.43
N ALA A 477 -21.24 5.60 22.14
CA ALA A 477 -20.48 6.82 21.84
C ALA A 477 -19.50 7.24 22.96
N TYR A 478 -19.87 7.05 24.23
CA TYR A 478 -19.01 7.36 25.38
C TYR A 478 -17.81 6.41 25.56
N GLU A 479 -17.82 5.27 24.86
CA GLU A 479 -16.72 4.30 24.84
C GLU A 479 -15.75 4.59 23.68
N GLU A 480 -16.10 5.52 22.78
CA GLU A 480 -15.30 5.90 21.63
C GLU A 480 -14.43 7.13 21.92
N ASN A 481 -13.20 6.85 22.35
CA ASN A 481 -12.25 7.88 22.76
C ASN A 481 -11.49 8.53 21.59
N ASP A 482 -11.65 8.07 20.34
CA ASP A 482 -10.92 8.61 19.21
C ASP A 482 -11.79 9.48 18.29
N TRP A 483 -11.53 10.80 18.33
CA TRP A 483 -12.21 11.81 17.52
C TRP A 483 -12.11 11.58 16.01
N ARG A 484 -11.15 10.78 15.56
CA ARG A 484 -10.99 10.45 14.15
C ARG A 484 -12.12 9.59 13.60
N ARG A 485 -12.85 8.86 14.45
CA ARG A 485 -13.90 7.94 14.01
C ARG A 485 -15.14 8.66 13.49
N ASP A 486 -15.51 9.78 14.11
CA ASP A 486 -16.69 10.57 13.74
C ASP A 486 -16.34 11.86 12.98
N HIS A 487 -15.06 12.24 12.88
CA HIS A 487 -14.63 13.45 12.17
C HIS A 487 -15.17 13.53 10.74
N PHE A 488 -15.09 12.45 9.96
CA PHE A 488 -15.56 12.43 8.58
C PHE A 488 -17.07 12.72 8.50
N LEU A 489 -17.88 12.13 9.38
CA LEU A 489 -19.32 12.37 9.43
C LEU A 489 -19.64 13.83 9.76
N ARG A 490 -18.85 14.45 10.66
CA ARG A 490 -19.00 15.85 11.05
C ARG A 490 -18.75 16.83 9.89
N VAL A 491 -17.90 16.48 8.93
CA VAL A 491 -17.60 17.32 7.75
C VAL A 491 -18.30 16.86 6.48
N LEU A 492 -19.02 15.73 6.49
CA LEU A 492 -19.61 15.11 5.30
C LEU A 492 -20.57 16.04 4.55
N HIS A 493 -21.31 16.89 5.29
CA HIS A 493 -22.23 17.88 4.73
C HIS A 493 -21.53 18.97 3.91
N MET A 494 -20.21 19.11 4.00
CA MET A 494 -19.39 20.02 3.21
C MET A 494 -18.91 19.40 1.88
N MET A 495 -19.16 18.11 1.66
CA MET A 495 -18.66 17.34 0.52
C MET A 495 -19.78 16.50 -0.10
N PRO A 496 -20.70 17.11 -0.88
CA PRO A 496 -21.89 16.43 -1.39
C PRO A 496 -21.56 15.23 -2.31
N GLU A 497 -20.50 15.33 -3.12
CA GLU A 497 -20.02 14.22 -3.96
C GLU A 497 -19.57 13.04 -3.10
N ARG A 498 -18.82 13.29 -2.01
CA ARG A 498 -18.42 12.22 -1.08
C ARG A 498 -19.60 11.64 -0.32
N LYS A 499 -20.58 12.45 0.04
CA LYS A 499 -21.83 11.99 0.68
C LYS A 499 -22.60 11.03 -0.24
N ARG A 500 -22.64 11.28 -1.55
CA ARG A 500 -23.23 10.33 -2.50
C ARG A 500 -22.37 9.08 -2.68
N LEU A 501 -21.06 9.25 -2.84
CA LEU A 501 -20.10 8.14 -2.99
C LEU A 501 -20.10 7.18 -1.79
N LEU A 502 -20.38 7.68 -0.58
CA LEU A 502 -20.56 6.86 0.62
C LEU A 502 -21.60 5.74 0.43
N HIS A 503 -22.67 6.02 -0.32
CA HIS A 503 -23.75 5.07 -0.57
C HIS A 503 -23.60 4.31 -1.89
N THR A 504 -22.90 4.88 -2.89
CA THR A 504 -22.79 4.25 -4.22
C THR A 504 -21.58 3.32 -4.33
N LEU A 505 -20.43 3.68 -3.76
CA LEU A 505 -19.19 2.93 -4.01
C LEU A 505 -19.19 1.49 -3.45
N SER A 506 -19.98 1.21 -2.42
CA SER A 506 -20.14 -0.13 -1.84
C SER A 506 -21.04 -1.05 -2.68
N LEU A 507 -21.80 -0.51 -3.64
CA LEU A 507 -22.77 -1.28 -4.41
C LEU A 507 -22.10 -2.22 -5.41
N ARG A 508 -22.62 -3.44 -5.50
CA ARG A 508 -22.25 -4.46 -6.48
C ARG A 508 -23.09 -4.34 -7.74
N VAL A 509 -22.79 -3.34 -8.56
CA VAL A 509 -23.55 -3.03 -9.78
C VAL A 509 -22.61 -2.88 -10.98
N PRO A 510 -23.10 -3.15 -12.21
CA PRO A 510 -22.32 -2.85 -13.42
C PRO A 510 -22.00 -1.36 -13.52
N LEU A 511 -20.85 -1.02 -14.09
CA LEU A 511 -20.41 0.38 -14.25
C LEU A 511 -21.39 1.27 -15.03
N ARG A 512 -22.13 0.69 -15.99
CA ARG A 512 -23.17 1.39 -16.79
C ARG A 512 -24.52 1.53 -16.09
N SER A 513 -24.68 1.01 -14.86
CA SER A 513 -25.89 1.24 -14.09
C SER A 513 -26.05 2.73 -13.75
N PRO A 514 -27.27 3.22 -13.43
CA PRO A 514 -27.47 4.59 -12.97
C PRO A 514 -26.55 4.96 -11.79
N GLN A 515 -26.34 4.03 -10.86
CA GLN A 515 -25.47 4.21 -9.69
C GLN A 515 -23.99 4.25 -10.09
N GLY A 516 -23.56 3.38 -11.02
CA GLY A 516 -22.19 3.38 -11.55
C GLY A 516 -21.85 4.66 -12.30
N ILE A 517 -22.78 5.15 -13.14
CA ILE A 517 -22.64 6.44 -13.84
C ILE A 517 -22.63 7.60 -12.84
N SER A 518 -23.48 7.58 -11.81
CA SER A 518 -23.47 8.59 -10.75
C SER A 518 -22.12 8.62 -10.02
N ALA A 519 -21.58 7.45 -9.64
CA ALA A 519 -20.28 7.36 -9.00
C ALA A 519 -19.16 7.90 -9.91
N LEU A 520 -19.20 7.58 -11.20
CA LEU A 520 -18.22 8.08 -12.17
C LEU A 520 -18.28 9.62 -12.31
N ARG A 521 -19.48 10.22 -12.36
CA ARG A 521 -19.67 11.68 -12.36
C ARG A 521 -19.12 12.33 -11.09
N ASP A 522 -19.36 11.72 -9.93
CA ASP A 522 -18.86 12.23 -8.65
C ASP A 522 -17.33 12.15 -8.59
N LEU A 523 -16.72 11.05 -9.03
CA LEU A 523 -15.25 10.90 -9.09
C LEU A 523 -14.60 11.90 -10.07
N ILE A 524 -15.21 12.13 -11.24
CA ILE A 524 -14.75 13.15 -12.20
C ILE A 524 -14.85 14.55 -11.56
N THR A 525 -15.97 14.84 -10.88
CA THR A 525 -16.18 16.11 -10.17
C THR A 525 -15.13 16.33 -9.08
N LEU A 526 -14.81 15.31 -8.27
CA LEU A 526 -13.76 15.38 -7.26
C LEU A 526 -12.36 15.64 -7.85
N ARG A 527 -12.10 15.21 -9.09
CA ARG A 527 -10.84 15.50 -9.80
C ARG A 527 -10.81 16.89 -10.43
N LYS A 528 -11.94 17.46 -10.85
CA LYS A 528 -12.00 18.77 -11.53
C LYS A 528 -12.28 19.96 -10.60
N SER A 529 -12.91 19.73 -9.44
CA SER A 529 -13.40 20.83 -8.59
C SER A 529 -12.29 21.51 -7.80
N ASP A 530 -12.33 22.84 -7.73
CA ASP A 530 -11.51 23.62 -6.80
C ASP A 530 -11.78 23.17 -5.35
N CYS A 531 -10.73 22.71 -4.68
CA CYS A 531 -10.76 22.21 -3.32
C CYS A 531 -10.22 23.23 -2.31
N SER A 532 -9.94 24.46 -2.71
CA SER A 532 -9.33 25.50 -1.87
C SER A 532 -10.23 25.94 -0.71
N VAL A 533 -11.55 26.01 -0.93
CA VAL A 533 -12.52 26.42 0.10
C VAL A 533 -13.75 25.52 0.05
N ALA A 534 -14.15 24.99 1.20
CA ALA A 534 -15.40 24.25 1.33
C ALA A 534 -16.59 25.17 1.66
N TYR A 535 -17.80 24.76 1.29
CA TYR A 535 -19.02 25.50 1.60
C TYR A 535 -20.14 24.53 1.95
N GLN A 536 -21.01 24.94 2.90
CA GLN A 536 -22.37 24.43 2.96
C GLN A 536 -23.14 24.87 1.72
N ASP A 537 -24.06 24.04 1.23
CA ASP A 537 -24.79 24.28 -0.02
C ASP A 537 -25.43 25.68 -0.10
N VAL A 538 -26.03 26.15 1.00
CA VAL A 538 -26.70 27.46 1.07
C VAL A 538 -25.73 28.66 1.07
N LEU A 539 -24.43 28.44 1.30
CA LEU A 539 -23.37 29.45 1.29
C LEU A 539 -22.49 29.35 0.04
N LYS A 540 -22.70 28.33 -0.80
CA LYS A 540 -21.86 28.08 -1.97
C LYS A 540 -21.96 29.24 -2.97
N PRO A 541 -20.82 29.77 -3.47
CA PRO A 541 -20.81 30.76 -4.53
C PRO A 541 -21.60 30.32 -5.76
N LYS A 542 -22.30 31.27 -6.39
CA LYS A 542 -23.04 31.04 -7.64
C LYS A 542 -22.25 31.68 -8.78
N HIS A 543 -21.87 30.88 -9.78
CA HIS A 543 -21.05 31.33 -10.91
C HIS A 543 -19.77 32.08 -10.50
N GLY A 544 -19.08 31.59 -9.46
CA GLY A 544 -17.86 32.22 -8.94
C GLY A 544 -18.09 33.49 -8.11
N ARG A 545 -19.34 33.87 -7.83
CA ARG A 545 -19.70 35.09 -7.10
C ARG A 545 -20.41 34.80 -5.79
N CYS A 546 -20.37 35.78 -4.88
CA CYS A 546 -21.12 35.73 -3.63
C CYS A 546 -22.60 35.39 -3.89
N PRO A 547 -23.21 34.44 -3.14
CA PRO A 547 -24.58 34.00 -3.40
C PRO A 547 -25.64 35.06 -3.10
N ILE A 548 -25.26 36.18 -2.46
CA ILE A 548 -26.14 37.28 -2.11
C ILE A 548 -26.18 38.31 -3.26
N PRO A 549 -27.35 38.51 -3.91
CA PRO A 549 -27.45 39.36 -5.10
C PRO A 549 -27.03 40.82 -4.88
N SER A 550 -27.24 41.35 -3.67
CA SER A 550 -26.85 42.73 -3.34
C SER A 550 -25.34 42.93 -3.15
N CYS A 551 -24.58 41.85 -3.03
CA CYS A 551 -23.13 41.92 -2.90
C CYS A 551 -22.43 41.62 -4.23
N ASP A 552 -22.82 40.53 -4.91
CA ASP A 552 -22.31 40.08 -6.22
C ASP A 552 -20.77 40.11 -6.35
N MET A 553 -20.05 40.00 -5.23
CA MET A 553 -18.60 40.10 -5.22
C MET A 553 -17.99 38.85 -5.85
N ASP A 554 -17.07 39.06 -6.77
CA ASP A 554 -16.25 38.01 -7.34
C ASP A 554 -15.38 37.36 -6.26
N MET A 555 -15.56 36.06 -6.07
CA MET A 555 -14.88 35.31 -5.02
C MET A 555 -13.38 35.19 -5.26
N GLU A 556 -12.92 35.32 -6.50
CA GLU A 556 -11.48 35.27 -6.83
C GLU A 556 -10.72 36.46 -6.25
N ARG A 557 -11.37 37.61 -6.13
CA ARG A 557 -10.80 38.84 -5.53
C ARG A 557 -10.62 38.75 -4.01
N ILE A 558 -11.23 37.75 -3.37
CA ILE A 558 -11.15 37.52 -1.94
C ILE A 558 -10.13 36.39 -1.69
N PRO A 559 -9.15 36.58 -0.79
CA PRO A 559 -8.23 35.50 -0.40
C PRO A 559 -8.99 34.26 0.09
N ALA A 560 -8.57 33.06 -0.31
CA ALA A 560 -9.27 31.80 -0.02
C ALA A 560 -9.71 31.67 1.45
N ILE A 561 -8.82 31.99 2.38
CA ILE A 561 -9.07 31.95 3.84
C ILE A 561 -10.21 32.86 4.33
N LYS A 562 -10.61 33.87 3.54
CA LYS A 562 -11.68 34.83 3.86
C LYS A 562 -12.96 34.57 3.08
N ARG A 563 -12.95 33.73 2.03
CA ARG A 563 -14.09 33.53 1.12
C ARG A 563 -15.33 33.00 1.82
N TRP A 564 -15.20 31.90 2.57
CA TRP A 564 -16.33 31.35 3.34
C TRP A 564 -16.88 32.38 4.35
N LYS A 565 -15.99 33.05 5.10
CA LYS A 565 -16.39 34.08 6.07
C LYS A 565 -17.17 35.22 5.42
N HIS A 566 -16.75 35.64 4.22
CA HIS A 566 -17.48 36.63 3.44
C HIS A 566 -18.90 36.15 3.11
N THR A 567 -19.06 34.94 2.52
CA THR A 567 -20.38 34.40 2.16
C THR A 567 -21.28 34.24 3.38
N TYR A 568 -20.73 33.79 4.52
CA TYR A 568 -21.45 33.65 5.78
C TYR A 568 -21.96 35.00 6.30
N HIS A 569 -21.07 35.98 6.48
CA HIS A 569 -21.46 37.30 7.03
C HIS A 569 -22.35 38.09 6.08
N CYS A 570 -22.12 38.00 4.77
CA CYS A 570 -22.98 38.66 3.80
C CYS A 570 -24.41 38.09 3.83
N SER A 571 -24.53 36.76 3.92
CA SER A 571 -25.83 36.09 4.09
C SER A 571 -26.49 36.48 5.42
N GLU A 572 -25.72 36.49 6.50
CA GLU A 572 -26.20 36.88 7.84
C GLU A 572 -26.77 38.30 7.83
N GLU A 573 -26.03 39.27 7.28
CA GLU A 573 -26.47 40.66 7.17
C GLU A 573 -27.71 40.80 6.28
N PHE A 574 -27.75 40.07 5.15
CA PHE A 574 -28.89 40.08 4.25
C PHE A 574 -30.17 39.61 4.97
N TYR A 575 -30.13 38.47 5.65
CA TYR A 575 -31.29 37.94 6.36
C TYR A 575 -31.66 38.80 7.57
N LYS A 576 -30.68 39.35 8.31
CA LYS A 576 -30.96 40.31 9.40
C LYS A 576 -31.65 41.57 8.90
N LYS A 577 -31.20 42.14 7.78
CA LYS A 577 -31.84 43.31 7.15
C LYS A 577 -33.26 42.99 6.67
N LYS A 578 -33.47 41.80 6.09
CA LYS A 578 -34.76 41.39 5.53
C LYS A 578 -35.79 40.97 6.58
N CYS A 579 -35.36 40.28 7.64
CA CYS A 579 -36.25 39.59 8.58
C CYS A 579 -36.13 40.08 10.03
N GLY A 580 -35.21 41.01 10.33
CA GLY A 580 -34.91 41.49 11.69
C GLY A 580 -34.11 40.52 12.55
N PHE A 581 -34.08 39.23 12.20
CA PHE A 581 -33.33 38.18 12.89
C PHE A 581 -32.73 37.20 11.88
N ALA A 582 -31.54 36.68 12.16
CA ALA A 582 -30.98 35.54 11.46
C ALA A 582 -30.00 34.79 12.34
N GLN A 583 -30.14 33.47 12.41
CA GLN A 583 -29.18 32.55 12.99
C GLN A 583 -28.94 31.42 12.00
N PHE A 584 -27.68 30.97 11.90
CA PHE A 584 -27.33 29.83 11.08
C PHE A 584 -27.22 28.59 11.97
N CYS A 585 -27.98 27.54 11.68
CA CYS A 585 -27.83 26.26 12.34
C CYS A 585 -26.69 25.48 11.67
N PHE A 586 -25.58 25.28 12.37
CA PHE A 586 -24.45 24.50 11.82
C PHE A 586 -24.75 23.00 11.74
N LEU A 587 -25.73 22.49 12.49
CA LEU A 587 -26.14 21.08 12.42
C LEU A 587 -26.98 20.81 11.18
N CYS A 588 -27.92 21.70 10.87
CA CYS A 588 -28.81 21.57 9.70
C CYS A 588 -28.26 22.26 8.44
N SER A 589 -27.20 23.05 8.55
CA SER A 589 -26.65 23.88 7.46
C SER A 589 -27.69 24.83 6.83
N CYS A 590 -28.53 25.47 7.66
CA CYS A 590 -29.62 26.33 7.19
C CYS A 590 -29.79 27.62 8.01
N TRP A 591 -30.36 28.65 7.39
CA TRP A 591 -30.69 29.92 8.03
C TRP A 591 -32.08 29.88 8.66
N ILE A 592 -32.20 30.32 9.92
CA ILE A 592 -33.45 30.52 10.65
C ILE A 592 -33.63 32.02 10.91
N THR A 593 -34.73 32.59 10.43
CA THR A 593 -34.90 34.05 10.30
C THR A 593 -35.87 34.68 11.31
N SER A 594 -36.35 33.89 12.29
CA SER A 594 -37.19 34.37 13.39
C SER A 594 -36.69 33.81 14.71
N GLN A 595 -36.71 34.64 15.76
CA GLN A 595 -36.29 34.23 17.10
C GLN A 595 -37.15 33.10 17.68
N LYS A 596 -38.47 33.14 17.45
CA LYS A 596 -39.38 32.07 17.89
C LYS A 596 -39.12 30.76 17.15
N ALA A 597 -38.85 30.85 15.85
CA ALA A 597 -38.49 29.69 15.03
C ALA A 597 -37.13 29.11 15.44
N TRP A 598 -36.16 29.96 15.80
CA TRP A 598 -34.85 29.52 16.31
C TRP A 598 -34.96 28.79 17.64
N LEU A 599 -35.73 29.33 18.59
CA LEU A 599 -35.97 28.67 19.86
C LEU A 599 -36.59 27.27 19.66
N ARG A 600 -37.67 27.19 18.86
CA ARG A 600 -38.32 25.91 18.53
C ARG A 600 -37.38 24.95 17.79
N HIS A 601 -36.56 25.46 16.88
CA HIS A 601 -35.59 24.65 16.17
C HIS A 601 -34.55 24.04 17.11
N CYS A 602 -34.06 24.80 18.10
CA CYS A 602 -33.16 24.29 19.14
C CYS A 602 -33.87 23.30 20.08
N GLU A 603 -35.15 23.52 20.43
CA GLU A 603 -35.95 22.57 21.21
C GLU A 603 -35.99 21.21 20.51
N ASN A 604 -36.31 21.18 19.21
CA ASN A 604 -36.36 19.94 18.44
C ASN A 604 -35.03 19.18 18.44
N HIS A 605 -33.88 19.85 18.30
CA HIS A 605 -32.57 19.19 18.38
C HIS A 605 -32.32 18.51 19.73
N ILE A 606 -32.74 19.15 20.82
CA ILE A 606 -32.58 18.60 22.17
C ILE A 606 -33.53 17.42 22.36
N ASP A 607 -34.80 17.58 21.97
CA ASP A 607 -35.84 16.58 22.17
C ASP A 607 -35.62 15.33 21.30
N GLU A 608 -35.05 15.50 20.10
CA GLU A 608 -34.71 14.40 19.17
C GLU A 608 -33.31 13.81 19.42
N HIS A 609 -32.60 14.21 20.48
CA HIS A 609 -31.23 13.76 20.78
C HIS A 609 -30.24 13.96 19.60
N GLN A 610 -30.34 15.11 18.93
CA GLN A 610 -29.48 15.52 17.81
C GLN A 610 -28.42 16.53 18.24
N VAL A 611 -28.03 16.53 19.51
CA VAL A 611 -26.98 17.42 20.01
C VAL A 611 -25.58 16.85 19.73
N PRO A 612 -24.55 17.69 19.51
CA PRO A 612 -23.22 17.17 19.19
C PRO A 612 -22.54 16.52 20.38
N PHE A 613 -22.28 15.22 20.28
CA PHE A 613 -21.52 14.47 21.29
C PHE A 613 -20.08 15.00 21.46
N ARG A 614 -19.44 15.43 20.37
CA ARG A 614 -18.16 16.17 20.40
C ARG A 614 -18.40 17.66 20.25
N CYS A 615 -17.97 18.41 21.26
CA CYS A 615 -18.40 19.79 21.43
C CYS A 615 -17.46 20.84 20.82
N ASN A 616 -16.31 20.45 20.26
CA ASN A 616 -15.37 21.41 19.66
C ASN A 616 -15.85 21.91 18.29
N PRO A 617 -15.54 23.15 17.89
CA PRO A 617 -15.72 23.57 16.51
C PRO A 617 -14.80 22.79 15.58
N VAL A 618 -15.28 22.51 14.36
CA VAL A 618 -14.53 21.82 13.30
C VAL A 618 -14.42 22.73 12.10
N PHE A 619 -13.19 22.89 11.60
CA PHE A 619 -12.89 23.64 10.40
C PHE A 619 -12.49 22.69 9.29
N PHE A 620 -12.96 22.95 8.08
CA PHE A 620 -12.64 22.17 6.90
C PHE A 620 -12.43 23.12 5.72
N ARG A 621 -11.23 23.10 5.11
CA ARG A 621 -10.86 23.97 3.96
C ARG A 621 -11.31 25.42 4.15
N HIS A 622 -10.80 26.06 5.20
CA HIS A 622 -11.08 27.44 5.62
C HIS A 622 -12.52 27.78 6.05
N ALA A 623 -13.45 26.83 6.01
CA ALA A 623 -14.83 27.00 6.44
C ALA A 623 -15.07 26.43 7.84
N VAL A 624 -16.05 26.99 8.55
CA VAL A 624 -16.57 26.38 9.78
C VAL A 624 -17.58 25.32 9.37
N ALA A 625 -17.23 24.04 9.53
CA ALA A 625 -18.13 22.92 9.27
C ALA A 625 -19.06 22.69 10.46
N CYS A 626 -18.50 22.67 11.67
CA CYS A 626 -19.28 22.58 12.90
C CYS A 626 -18.94 23.74 13.84
N ALA A 627 -19.95 24.37 14.42
CA ALA A 627 -19.75 25.25 15.56
C ALA A 627 -19.37 24.46 16.81
N GLY A 628 -18.72 25.13 17.76
CA GLY A 628 -18.50 24.60 19.10
C GLY A 628 -19.73 24.78 19.99
N TYR A 629 -19.87 23.90 20.97
CA TYR A 629 -20.93 23.90 21.98
C TYR A 629 -20.32 23.73 23.37
N CYS A 630 -21.05 24.10 24.42
CA CYS A 630 -20.61 23.89 25.79
C CYS A 630 -21.38 22.71 26.37
N PRO A 631 -20.72 21.60 26.76
CA PRO A 631 -21.45 20.43 27.31
C PRO A 631 -22.25 20.78 28.55
N ILE A 632 -21.75 21.72 29.37
CA ILE A 632 -22.42 22.18 30.60
C ILE A 632 -23.71 22.91 30.28
N HIS A 633 -23.70 23.83 29.30
CA HIS A 633 -24.94 24.48 28.89
C HIS A 633 -25.91 23.52 28.21
N LEU A 634 -25.41 22.54 27.44
CA LEU A 634 -26.27 21.50 26.87
C LEU A 634 -27.00 20.70 27.97
N GLY A 635 -26.30 20.36 29.06
CA GLY A 635 -26.86 19.63 30.21
C GLY A 635 -27.76 20.46 31.15
N ARG A 636 -27.78 21.78 31.04
CA ARG A 636 -28.56 22.67 31.91
C ARG A 636 -30.02 22.80 31.48
N THR A 637 -30.89 21.96 32.05
CA THR A 637 -32.34 21.96 31.77
C THR A 637 -33.06 23.19 32.30
N ASP A 638 -32.41 23.99 33.16
CA ASP A 638 -32.94 25.24 33.69
C ASP A 638 -32.85 26.42 32.70
N LEU A 639 -32.10 26.25 31.60
CA LEU A 639 -31.93 27.29 30.58
C LEU A 639 -32.84 27.05 29.35
N PRO A 640 -33.27 28.11 28.65
CA PRO A 640 -33.95 27.99 27.36
C PRO A 640 -33.12 27.24 26.30
N ALA A 641 -33.76 26.50 25.40
CA ALA A 641 -33.09 25.66 24.41
C ALA A 641 -32.05 26.39 23.54
N ASN A 642 -32.34 27.63 23.13
CA ASN A 642 -31.42 28.45 22.35
C ASN A 642 -30.18 28.90 23.15
N THR A 643 -30.28 29.02 24.48
CA THR A 643 -29.13 29.29 25.37
C THR A 643 -28.32 28.02 25.62
N ARG A 644 -28.99 26.88 25.80
CA ARG A 644 -28.35 25.56 25.93
C ARG A 644 -27.53 25.22 24.68
N MET A 645 -28.09 25.48 23.51
CA MET A 645 -27.46 25.28 22.19
C MET A 645 -26.70 26.51 21.67
N GLN A 646 -26.16 27.35 22.55
CA GLN A 646 -25.34 28.48 22.11
C GLN A 646 -24.18 27.99 21.23
N GLN A 647 -24.18 28.43 19.97
CA GLN A 647 -23.19 28.04 18.97
C GLN A 647 -21.97 28.98 19.02
N TYR A 648 -20.78 28.42 18.89
CA TYR A 648 -19.51 29.15 18.82
C TYR A 648 -18.76 28.82 17.51
N PRO A 649 -18.98 29.59 16.42
CA PRO A 649 -18.24 29.37 15.16
C PRO A 649 -16.77 29.79 15.24
N ASP A 650 -16.41 30.64 16.20
CA ASP A 650 -15.03 31.06 16.46
C ASP A 650 -14.39 30.20 17.57
N ILE A 651 -13.24 29.58 17.27
CA ILE A 651 -12.54 28.69 18.19
C ILE A 651 -12.01 29.41 19.43
N HIS A 652 -11.64 30.68 19.33
CA HIS A 652 -11.10 31.43 20.46
C HIS A 652 -12.21 31.87 21.43
N ALA A 653 -13.36 32.25 20.90
CA ALA A 653 -14.57 32.53 21.68
C ALA A 653 -15.04 31.26 22.40
N TRP A 654 -15.09 30.13 21.69
CA TRP A 654 -15.38 28.83 22.27
C TRP A 654 -14.40 28.51 23.41
N LYS A 655 -13.10 28.44 23.15
CA LYS A 655 -12.06 28.14 24.17
C LYS A 655 -12.15 29.06 25.39
N ARG A 656 -12.38 30.36 25.19
CA ARG A 656 -12.56 31.33 26.28
C ARG A 656 -13.76 30.97 27.16
N HIS A 657 -14.87 30.59 26.55
CA HIS A 657 -16.07 30.16 27.26
C HIS A 657 -15.83 28.85 28.05
N ILE A 658 -15.24 27.82 27.43
CA ILE A 658 -15.06 26.51 28.09
C ILE A 658 -14.03 26.59 29.22
N SER A 659 -12.99 27.42 29.06
CA SER A 659 -11.98 27.68 30.10
C SER A 659 -12.51 28.40 31.35
N GLN A 660 -13.76 28.87 31.30
CA GLN A 660 -14.46 29.42 32.47
C GLN A 660 -15.49 28.41 33.00
N CYS A 661 -16.30 27.83 32.10
CA CYS A 661 -17.40 26.96 32.50
C CYS A 661 -16.93 25.63 33.09
N VAL A 662 -15.94 24.97 32.50
CA VAL A 662 -15.49 23.65 33.00
C VAL A 662 -14.84 23.75 34.37
N PRO A 663 -13.90 24.69 34.63
CA PRO A 663 -13.39 24.88 35.99
C PRO A 663 -14.50 25.19 37.00
N ALA A 664 -15.45 26.08 36.66
CA ALA A 664 -16.56 26.40 37.56
C ALA A 664 -17.45 25.18 37.86
N TYR A 665 -17.70 24.31 36.88
CA TYR A 665 -18.44 23.06 37.08
C TYR A 665 -17.68 22.09 37.97
N ILE A 666 -16.37 21.94 37.76
CA ILE A 666 -15.51 21.07 38.59
C ILE A 666 -15.46 21.60 40.02
N GLU A 667 -15.26 22.92 40.20
CA GLU A 667 -15.24 23.58 41.50
C GLU A 667 -16.56 23.39 42.26
N ALA A 668 -17.71 23.49 41.57
CA ALA A 668 -19.01 23.22 42.15
C ALA A 668 -19.21 21.74 42.55
N GLY A 669 -18.46 20.82 41.94
CA GLY A 669 -18.45 19.40 42.28
C GLY A 669 -17.44 19.01 43.38
N VAL A 670 -16.61 19.94 43.86
CA VAL A 670 -15.62 19.67 44.91
C VAL A 670 -16.34 19.27 46.21
N GLY A 671 -15.99 18.10 46.75
CA GLY A 671 -16.61 17.53 47.95
C GLY A 671 -17.68 16.47 47.68
N LEU A 672 -18.05 16.25 46.41
CA LEU A 672 -18.85 15.09 46.01
C LEU A 672 -17.98 13.83 45.91
N THR A 673 -18.57 12.67 46.19
CA THR A 673 -17.89 11.37 46.01
C THR A 673 -17.66 11.02 44.54
N SER A 674 -18.43 11.62 43.63
CA SER A 674 -18.27 11.47 42.19
C SER A 674 -18.78 12.70 41.45
N ILE A 675 -18.07 13.09 40.38
CA ILE A 675 -18.42 14.20 39.49
C ILE A 675 -18.91 13.61 38.16
N ALA A 676 -20.18 13.81 37.82
CA ALA A 676 -20.75 13.36 36.56
C ALA A 676 -20.20 14.14 35.36
N CYS A 677 -20.20 13.52 34.18
CA CYS A 677 -19.96 14.24 32.93
C CYS A 677 -21.11 15.24 32.69
N PRO A 678 -20.81 16.52 32.40
CA PRO A 678 -21.85 17.52 32.16
C PRO A 678 -22.60 17.34 30.83
N HIS A 679 -22.12 16.48 29.91
CA HIS A 679 -22.77 16.27 28.63
C HIS A 679 -24.05 15.41 28.81
N PRO A 680 -25.23 15.84 28.30
CA PRO A 680 -26.51 15.19 28.60
C PRO A 680 -26.61 13.75 28.11
N GLU A 681 -25.83 13.36 27.10
CA GLU A 681 -25.80 12.00 26.53
C GLU A 681 -24.65 11.14 27.07
N CYS A 682 -23.86 11.63 28.04
CA CYS A 682 -22.73 10.89 28.59
C CYS A 682 -23.04 10.43 30.03
N PRO A 683 -23.14 9.11 30.29
CA PRO A 683 -23.46 8.58 31.61
C PRO A 683 -22.26 8.48 32.56
N CYS A 684 -21.06 8.86 32.12
CA CYS A 684 -19.82 8.65 32.87
C CYS A 684 -19.71 9.57 34.09
N SER A 685 -19.11 9.06 35.17
CA SER A 685 -18.81 9.81 36.39
C SER A 685 -17.40 9.49 36.89
N PHE A 686 -16.77 10.43 37.58
CA PHE A 686 -15.34 10.39 37.89
C PHE A 686 -15.06 10.69 39.36
N GLY A 687 -13.94 10.18 39.90
CA GLY A 687 -13.55 10.39 41.30
C GLY A 687 -12.81 11.72 41.51
N SER A 688 -12.31 12.34 40.45
CA SER A 688 -11.61 13.63 40.52
C SER A 688 -11.94 14.55 39.35
N GLY A 689 -11.72 15.85 39.55
CA GLY A 689 -11.81 16.84 38.48
C GLY A 689 -10.79 16.63 37.37
N GLU A 690 -9.61 16.06 37.68
CA GLU A 690 -8.59 15.76 36.69
C GLU A 690 -9.03 14.62 35.75
N GLU A 691 -9.60 13.55 36.30
CA GLU A 691 -10.19 12.45 35.51
C GLU A 691 -11.31 12.95 34.59
N LEU A 692 -12.20 13.81 35.11
CA LEU A 692 -13.24 14.43 34.29
C LEU A 692 -12.64 15.29 33.16
N GLN A 693 -11.59 16.08 33.42
CA GLN A 693 -10.93 16.87 32.36
C GLN A 693 -10.31 15.98 31.28
N GLN A 694 -9.66 14.88 31.67
CA GLN A 694 -9.11 13.89 30.73
C GLN A 694 -10.20 13.27 29.87
N HIS A 695 -11.33 12.87 30.49
CA HIS A 695 -12.49 12.35 29.76
C HIS A 695 -13.09 13.38 28.79
N LEU A 696 -13.31 14.63 29.23
CA LEU A 696 -13.82 15.70 28.38
C LEU A 696 -12.90 15.95 27.17
N ARG A 697 -11.58 15.83 27.34
CA ARG A 697 -10.61 15.96 26.25
C ARG A 697 -10.72 14.81 25.24
N ASP A 698 -10.71 13.57 25.70
CA ASP A 698 -10.64 12.40 24.81
C ASP A 698 -12.02 12.09 24.18
N VAL A 699 -13.10 12.14 24.96
CA VAL A 699 -14.45 11.75 24.52
C VAL A 699 -15.21 12.92 23.89
N HIS A 700 -15.15 14.11 24.48
CA HIS A 700 -15.92 15.28 24.03
C HIS A 700 -15.10 16.31 23.23
N SER A 701 -13.80 16.05 23.03
CA SER A 701 -12.85 16.92 22.31
C SER A 701 -12.67 18.30 22.94
N ILE A 702 -12.73 18.38 24.26
CA ILE A 702 -12.61 19.63 25.03
C ILE A 702 -11.21 19.76 25.63
N ASP A 703 -10.38 20.56 24.98
CA ASP A 703 -9.02 20.83 25.46
C ASP A 703 -8.96 22.14 26.26
N ILE A 704 -8.75 22.02 27.58
CA ILE A 704 -8.60 23.15 28.49
C ILE A 704 -7.11 23.45 28.63
N PHE A 705 -6.65 24.49 27.93
CA PHE A 705 -5.31 25.01 28.15
C PHE A 705 -5.26 25.72 29.50
N ALA A 706 -4.29 25.37 30.35
CA ALA A 706 -4.01 26.13 31.56
C ALA A 706 -3.82 27.62 31.17
N ARG A 707 -4.60 28.51 31.81
CA ARG A 707 -4.45 29.97 31.62
C ARG A 707 -2.98 30.31 31.86
N THR A 708 -2.27 30.72 30.81
CA THR A 708 -1.10 31.57 31.01
C THR A 708 -1.60 32.83 31.69
N LYS A 709 -1.42 32.91 33.01
CA LYS A 709 -1.71 34.12 33.78
C LYS A 709 -0.96 35.26 33.10
N ARG A 710 -1.68 36.14 32.40
CA ARG A 710 -1.15 37.47 32.10
C ARG A 710 -0.82 38.08 33.45
N LYS A 711 0.44 38.47 33.66
CA LYS A 711 0.89 39.15 34.88
C LYS A 711 -0.10 40.28 35.19
N SER A 712 -0.82 40.14 36.29
CA SER A 712 -1.48 41.25 36.98
C SER A 712 -0.38 42.22 37.40
N SER A 713 -0.51 43.49 37.01
CA SER A 713 0.33 44.57 37.52
C SER A 713 0.13 44.70 39.03
N PRO A 714 1.19 44.86 39.83
CA PRO A 714 1.05 45.36 41.18
C PRO A 714 0.90 46.89 41.14
N GLU A 715 -0.23 47.39 41.65
CA GLU A 715 -0.31 48.73 42.22
C GLU A 715 0.21 48.64 43.66
N ASP A 716 1.29 49.37 43.96
CA ASP A 716 1.35 50.38 45.04
C ASP A 716 2.79 50.72 45.50
N CYS A 717 3.00 52.04 45.51
CA CYS A 717 3.90 52.85 46.34
C CYS A 717 5.41 52.96 46.06
N GLN A 718 5.69 54.08 45.37
CA GLN A 718 6.60 55.18 45.78
C GLN A 718 8.13 54.98 45.68
N ASP A 719 8.67 55.52 44.58
CA ASP A 719 9.58 56.70 44.54
C ASP A 719 10.77 56.54 43.58
N GLY A 720 10.99 57.56 42.74
CA GLY A 720 12.29 57.81 42.07
C GLY A 720 12.37 57.61 40.55
N LYS A 721 11.81 58.56 39.78
CA LYS A 721 12.27 59.10 38.47
C LYS A 721 12.89 58.15 37.42
N PHE A 722 12.17 57.93 36.30
CA PHE A 722 12.52 58.39 34.93
C PHE A 722 11.42 57.95 33.92
N LYS A 723 10.88 58.88 33.12
CA LYS A 723 9.93 58.61 32.00
C LYS A 723 10.67 58.53 30.67
N PRO A 724 10.18 57.71 29.72
CA PRO A 724 10.02 58.23 28.37
C PRO A 724 8.61 57.98 27.77
N TYR A 725 8.43 58.63 26.64
CA TYR A 725 7.23 59.20 26.03
C TYR A 725 6.34 58.18 25.27
N ARG A 726 5.00 58.37 25.26
CA ARG A 726 4.05 57.75 24.31
C ARG A 726 3.56 58.80 23.32
N PRO A 727 3.53 58.53 21.99
CA PRO A 727 2.71 59.29 21.07
C PRO A 727 1.36 58.61 20.79
N VAL A 728 0.37 59.48 20.64
CA VAL A 728 -1.07 59.28 20.50
C VAL A 728 -1.46 58.73 19.11
N LYS A 729 -2.38 57.77 19.05
CA LYS A 729 -3.07 57.38 17.81
C LYS A 729 -4.14 58.41 17.46
N ARG A 730 -4.06 59.02 16.27
CA ARG A 730 -5.14 59.80 15.67
C ARG A 730 -5.69 59.07 14.44
N THR A 731 -6.99 58.83 14.47
CA THR A 731 -7.85 58.39 13.38
C THR A 731 -8.03 59.52 12.36
N ARG A 732 -7.97 59.25 11.05
CA ARG A 732 -8.71 60.05 10.06
C ARG A 732 -8.94 59.31 8.73
N THR A 733 -10.22 59.18 8.42
CA THR A 733 -10.89 59.03 7.11
C THR A 733 -10.21 59.81 5.98
N MET A 734 -10.32 59.37 4.71
CA MET A 734 -10.40 60.28 3.54
C MET A 734 -10.92 59.55 2.28
N LEU A 735 -11.70 60.33 1.52
CA LEU A 735 -12.42 60.06 0.27
C LEU A 735 -11.51 60.15 -0.98
N LEU A 736 -12.07 59.68 -2.10
CA LEU A 736 -11.60 59.66 -3.49
C LEU A 736 -11.13 61.03 -4.06
N ALA A 737 -10.06 61.02 -4.88
CA ALA A 737 -10.00 61.48 -6.28
C ALA A 737 -8.56 61.83 -6.76
N GLY A 738 -8.20 61.48 -8.01
CA GLY A 738 -7.33 62.31 -8.86
C GLY A 738 -5.92 61.82 -9.26
N HIS A 739 -5.86 61.09 -10.38
CA HIS A 739 -4.83 61.01 -11.46
C HIS A 739 -3.30 61.22 -11.26
N ASN A 740 -2.57 60.25 -11.87
CA ASN A 740 -1.26 60.27 -12.56
C ASN A 740 -0.03 60.70 -11.74
N SER A 741 0.97 59.85 -11.48
CA SER A 741 1.94 59.34 -12.49
C SER A 741 2.82 58.23 -11.87
N LYS A 742 3.11 57.16 -12.61
CA LYS A 742 4.17 56.14 -12.31
C LYS A 742 5.58 56.73 -12.61
N PRO A 743 6.74 56.18 -12.16
CA PRO A 743 6.98 54.73 -11.94
C PRO A 743 8.00 54.29 -10.84
N VAL A 744 8.09 52.96 -10.65
CA VAL A 744 9.18 52.09 -10.09
C VAL A 744 9.63 52.26 -8.63
N CYS A 745 9.33 51.27 -7.77
CA CYS A 745 10.27 50.30 -7.17
C CYS A 745 9.59 49.41 -6.10
N ASP A 746 10.23 48.27 -5.85
CA ASP A 746 9.81 47.02 -5.19
C ASP A 746 9.08 47.11 -3.85
N SER A 747 8.02 46.30 -3.70
CA SER A 747 7.43 45.91 -2.40
C SER A 747 7.79 44.47 -2.06
N THR A 748 8.54 44.32 -0.97
CA THR A 748 8.75 43.09 -0.23
C THR A 748 7.48 42.73 0.57
N ASP A 749 6.88 41.57 0.26
CA ASP A 749 5.85 40.94 1.09
C ASP A 749 6.42 39.74 1.84
N LEU A 750 6.17 39.73 3.15
CA LEU A 750 6.57 38.74 4.14
C LEU A 750 5.61 37.55 4.10
N ASP A 751 6.07 36.43 3.53
CA ASP A 751 5.36 35.16 3.55
C ASP A 751 5.58 34.36 4.84
N TYR A 752 4.45 33.87 5.37
CA TYR A 752 4.34 32.89 6.44
C TYR A 752 4.91 31.53 5.98
N ALA A 753 6.01 31.10 6.60
CA ALA A 753 6.66 29.83 6.31
C ALA A 753 5.84 28.60 6.77
N ASN A 754 5.41 27.78 5.81
CA ASN A 754 5.03 26.39 5.99
C ASN A 754 6.25 25.49 5.66
N PRO A 755 6.62 24.51 6.50
CA PRO A 755 7.86 23.75 6.32
C PRO A 755 7.64 22.52 5.43
N THR A 756 7.81 22.69 4.13
CA THR A 756 8.01 21.58 3.16
C THR A 756 8.82 22.09 1.98
N ASP A 757 10.15 22.03 2.09
CA ASP A 757 11.04 21.57 1.00
C ASP A 757 12.50 21.72 1.44
N LEU A 758 13.20 20.60 1.52
CA LEU A 758 14.64 20.55 1.71
C LEU A 758 15.15 19.37 0.86
N SER A 759 15.34 19.64 -0.43
CA SER A 759 16.56 19.28 -1.17
C SER A 759 16.41 19.54 -2.67
N THR A 760 16.70 20.77 -3.10
CA THR A 760 17.19 21.03 -4.47
C THR A 760 18.37 21.97 -4.32
N PHE A 761 19.57 21.41 -4.17
CA PHE A 761 20.80 22.17 -4.33
C PHE A 761 21.18 22.10 -5.82
N ASP A 762 20.81 23.15 -6.54
CA ASP A 762 21.45 23.54 -7.79
C ASP A 762 22.78 24.21 -7.46
N PHE A 763 23.89 23.58 -7.83
CA PHE A 763 25.18 24.27 -7.90
C PHE A 763 25.33 24.85 -9.31
N LYS A 764 25.18 26.17 -9.41
CA LYS A 764 25.70 26.94 -10.54
C LYS A 764 27.22 27.07 -10.36
N SER A 765 27.98 26.49 -11.28
CA SER A 765 29.38 26.84 -11.49
C SER A 765 29.49 27.42 -12.90
N SER A 766 29.81 28.72 -12.98
CA SER A 766 30.15 29.40 -14.24
C SER A 766 31.56 29.00 -14.73
N PRO A 767 31.91 29.31 -16.00
CA PRO A 767 32.68 28.43 -16.87
C PRO A 767 34.18 28.64 -16.78
N VAL A 768 34.94 27.56 -16.94
CA VAL A 768 36.31 27.63 -17.45
C VAL A 768 36.35 26.87 -18.77
N SER A 769 36.61 27.64 -19.82
CA SER A 769 36.72 27.22 -21.21
C SER A 769 37.97 26.34 -21.40
N LEU A 770 37.79 25.08 -21.78
CA LEU A 770 38.80 24.33 -22.50
C LEU A 770 38.12 23.59 -23.66
N HIS A 771 38.44 24.05 -24.86
CA HIS A 771 38.06 23.46 -26.13
C HIS A 771 38.50 21.99 -26.19
N TRP A 772 37.65 21.11 -26.72
CA TRP A 772 38.04 20.07 -27.67
C TRP A 772 36.82 19.63 -28.50
N THR A 773 37.00 19.62 -29.82
CA THR A 773 35.98 19.36 -30.83
C THR A 773 35.70 17.84 -31.00
N PRO A 774 34.48 17.44 -31.41
CA PRO A 774 34.11 16.04 -31.60
C PRO A 774 34.36 15.56 -33.04
N SER A 775 34.57 14.24 -33.20
CA SER A 775 34.42 13.52 -34.47
C SER A 775 33.84 12.12 -34.23
N PRO A 776 33.15 11.52 -35.22
CA PRO A 776 31.95 10.71 -34.99
C PRO A 776 32.17 9.20 -34.87
N LEU A 777 31.13 8.58 -34.30
CA LEU A 777 30.92 7.16 -34.00
C LEU A 777 31.06 6.21 -35.20
N SER A 778 31.54 5.00 -34.91
CA SER A 778 31.19 3.78 -35.64
C SER A 778 30.86 2.66 -34.64
N GLY A 779 29.70 2.03 -34.83
CA GLY A 779 29.20 0.94 -34.00
C GLY A 779 29.66 -0.42 -34.49
N SER A 780 29.81 -1.38 -33.58
CA SER A 780 29.76 -2.81 -33.92
C SER A 780 29.37 -3.66 -32.71
N THR A 781 28.45 -4.57 -32.99
CA THR A 781 27.90 -5.66 -32.18
C THR A 781 28.92 -6.78 -31.96
N SER A 782 28.95 -7.37 -30.77
CA SER A 782 29.68 -8.63 -30.51
C SER A 782 28.87 -9.60 -29.65
N THR A 783 29.04 -10.86 -30.00
CA THR A 783 28.34 -12.10 -29.64
C THR A 783 28.70 -12.61 -28.24
N ARG A 784 27.70 -13.23 -27.62
CA ARG A 784 27.62 -13.71 -26.24
C ARG A 784 28.38 -15.04 -26.10
N SER A 785 29.45 -15.08 -25.29
CA SER A 785 29.91 -16.33 -24.67
C SER A 785 29.13 -16.54 -23.37
N SER A 786 28.49 -17.70 -23.28
CA SER A 786 27.91 -18.23 -22.06
C SER A 786 29.05 -18.70 -21.17
N ASP A 787 29.16 -18.15 -19.96
CA ASP A 787 29.66 -18.82 -18.76
C ASP A 787 29.54 -17.82 -17.59
N LYS A 788 28.40 -17.87 -16.89
CA LYS A 788 28.23 -17.22 -15.59
C LYS A 788 27.30 -18.06 -14.72
N ASP A 789 27.87 -19.10 -14.13
CA ASP A 789 27.40 -19.55 -12.82
C ASP A 789 27.70 -18.48 -11.78
N SER A 790 26.69 -18.16 -10.96
CA SER A 790 26.79 -17.21 -9.85
C SER A 790 27.86 -17.67 -8.87
N LEU A 791 28.97 -16.91 -8.83
CA LEU A 791 30.16 -17.15 -8.01
C LEU A 791 29.94 -17.05 -6.48
N TRP A 792 28.68 -16.96 -6.03
CA TRP A 792 28.27 -16.68 -4.65
C TRP A 792 27.07 -17.53 -4.15
N ASP A 793 26.50 -18.41 -4.97
CA ASP A 793 25.27 -19.17 -4.65
C ASP A 793 25.48 -20.71 -4.64
N GLN A 794 26.66 -21.22 -4.27
CA GLN A 794 26.85 -22.66 -4.09
C GLN A 794 26.99 -23.03 -2.60
N ARG A 795 25.90 -23.65 -2.12
CA ARG A 795 25.68 -24.45 -0.90
C ARG A 795 25.84 -23.77 0.47
N ASP A 796 24.70 -23.61 1.14
CA ASP A 796 24.42 -24.25 2.44
C ASP A 796 22.89 -24.35 2.65
N ASP A 797 22.41 -25.58 2.82
CA ASP A 797 21.10 -25.88 3.38
C ASP A 797 21.21 -25.64 4.89
N SER A 798 20.71 -24.49 5.36
CA SER A 798 20.07 -24.24 6.68
C SER A 798 20.02 -22.74 6.96
N SER A 799 18.89 -22.28 7.53
CA SER A 799 18.60 -20.93 8.06
C SER A 799 18.04 -19.85 7.09
N ASP A 800 16.71 -19.75 7.12
CA ASP A 800 15.84 -18.58 7.23
C ASP A 800 16.14 -17.24 6.50
N ALA A 801 15.29 -17.00 5.50
CA ALA A 801 14.53 -15.77 5.23
C ALA A 801 15.25 -14.40 5.07
N ALA A 802 16.05 -14.24 4.01
CA ALA A 802 16.58 -12.94 3.58
C ALA A 802 15.63 -12.13 2.65
N THR A 803 15.42 -10.82 2.93
CA THR A 803 14.97 -9.84 1.90
C THR A 803 15.61 -8.45 2.00
N ASN A 804 15.76 -7.85 0.79
CA ASN A 804 15.73 -6.42 0.41
C ASN A 804 16.99 -5.54 0.53
N LEU A 805 17.71 -5.40 -0.60
CA LEU A 805 18.12 -4.10 -1.14
C LEU A 805 18.35 -4.21 -2.66
N SER A 806 17.71 -3.30 -3.41
CA SER A 806 17.76 -3.13 -4.87
C SER A 806 19.15 -3.33 -5.50
N SER A 807 19.37 -4.53 -6.04
CA SER A 807 20.28 -4.84 -7.14
C SER A 807 19.76 -6.08 -7.87
N GLN A 808 18.81 -5.90 -8.80
CA GLN A 808 18.60 -6.89 -9.84
C GLN A 808 19.54 -6.57 -11.01
N LEU A 809 20.20 -7.62 -11.48
CA LEU A 809 20.86 -7.68 -12.78
C LEU A 809 19.81 -7.32 -13.84
N ASP A 810 19.99 -6.19 -14.49
CA ASP A 810 19.18 -5.81 -15.64
C ASP A 810 19.71 -6.59 -16.86
N ASP A 811 19.05 -7.55 -17.49
CA ASP A 811 19.42 -7.93 -18.87
C ASP A 811 18.47 -7.18 -19.85
N PRO A 812 18.96 -6.39 -20.82
CA PRO A 812 18.12 -5.86 -21.88
C PRO A 812 17.92 -6.90 -23.00
N PRO A 813 16.78 -6.89 -23.72
CA PRO A 813 16.58 -7.73 -24.91
C PRO A 813 17.49 -7.27 -26.07
N PRO A 814 17.76 -8.15 -27.06
CA PRO A 814 18.51 -7.77 -28.26
C PRO A 814 17.74 -6.71 -29.06
N LYS A 815 18.45 -5.68 -29.51
CA LYS A 815 17.96 -4.70 -30.48
C LYS A 815 17.82 -5.40 -31.83
N HIS A 816 16.61 -5.55 -32.34
CA HIS A 816 16.42 -5.63 -33.78
C HIS A 816 16.62 -4.21 -34.33
N VAL A 817 17.48 -4.12 -35.34
CA VAL A 817 17.69 -2.92 -36.14
C VAL A 817 16.57 -2.91 -37.17
N ASP A 818 15.68 -1.93 -37.10
CA ASP A 818 14.78 -1.59 -38.19
C ASP A 818 15.59 -0.85 -39.25
N ASP A 819 15.74 -1.46 -40.42
CA ASP A 819 16.09 -0.76 -41.65
C ASP A 819 14.77 -0.36 -42.34
N GLU A 820 14.48 0.95 -42.37
CA GLU A 820 13.46 1.53 -43.24
C GLU A 820 13.95 1.51 -44.71
N ALA A 821 13.10 1.04 -45.63
CA ALA A 821 12.44 1.88 -46.64
C ALA A 821 12.15 1.18 -47.99
N ARG A 822 10.86 1.25 -48.35
CA ARG A 822 10.26 1.51 -49.69
C ARG A 822 9.84 0.35 -50.61
N TYR A 823 8.72 0.68 -51.28
CA TYR A 823 7.95 0.03 -52.36
C TYR A 823 6.86 -0.96 -51.86
N PHE A 824 5.55 -0.81 -52.14
CA PHE A 824 4.83 -0.14 -53.23
C PHE A 824 3.50 0.53 -52.80
N LEU A 825 3.16 1.62 -53.50
CA LEU A 825 1.81 2.18 -53.64
C LEU A 825 1.06 1.50 -54.80
N ASN A 826 -0.24 1.28 -54.57
CA ASN A 826 -1.39 1.26 -55.49
C ASN A 826 -1.26 0.71 -56.93
N THR A 827 -2.20 -0.17 -57.30
CA THR A 827 -3.24 0.15 -58.31
C THR A 827 -4.31 -0.96 -58.45
N SER A 828 -5.58 -0.51 -58.41
CA SER A 828 -6.71 -0.91 -59.27
C SER A 828 -7.39 -2.29 -59.12
N SER A 829 -8.66 -2.21 -58.68
CA SER A 829 -9.83 -3.03 -59.07
C SER A 829 -9.93 -3.29 -60.59
N PRO A 830 -10.87 -4.11 -61.14
CA PRO A 830 -12.08 -4.72 -60.53
C PRO A 830 -12.32 -6.20 -60.92
N ILE A 831 -13.35 -6.83 -60.36
CA ILE A 831 -14.39 -7.55 -61.14
C ILE A 831 -15.59 -7.82 -60.23
N ILE A 832 -16.72 -7.33 -60.72
CA ILE A 832 -18.08 -7.51 -60.26
C ILE A 832 -18.54 -8.92 -60.63
N THR A 833 -19.28 -9.60 -59.76
CA THR A 833 -20.47 -10.36 -60.19
C THR A 833 -21.44 -10.53 -59.03
N ASN A 834 -22.62 -9.97 -59.26
CA ASN A 834 -23.86 -10.11 -58.49
C ASN A 834 -24.27 -11.58 -58.31
N ILE A 835 -25.11 -11.86 -57.31
CA ILE A 835 -26.50 -12.32 -57.51
C ILE A 835 -27.22 -12.39 -56.13
N SER A 836 -28.15 -11.45 -55.98
CA SER A 836 -29.46 -11.47 -55.32
C SER A 836 -29.82 -12.52 -54.25
N GLY A 837 -30.48 -12.01 -53.20
CA GLY A 837 -31.86 -12.42 -52.90
C GLY A 837 -32.16 -12.74 -51.44
N GLY A 838 -33.19 -12.09 -50.87
CA GLY A 838 -33.95 -12.67 -49.76
C GLY A 838 -34.25 -11.73 -48.59
N GLN A 839 -35.42 -11.11 -48.64
CA GLN A 839 -36.08 -10.38 -47.57
C GLN A 839 -36.58 -11.28 -46.41
N GLU A 840 -36.70 -10.64 -45.24
CA GLU A 840 -37.81 -10.69 -44.27
C GLU A 840 -38.04 -11.86 -43.29
N SER A 841 -38.32 -11.38 -42.05
CA SER A 841 -39.35 -11.81 -41.10
C SER A 841 -38.99 -12.77 -39.94
N GLN A 842 -38.94 -12.15 -38.75
CA GLN A 842 -39.72 -12.37 -37.51
C GLN A 842 -40.11 -13.77 -37.02
N SER A 843 -40.13 -13.85 -35.67
CA SER A 843 -40.81 -14.80 -34.77
C SER A 843 -40.10 -16.15 -34.58
N SER A 844 -40.16 -16.86 -33.46
CA SER A 844 -40.53 -16.66 -32.05
C SER A 844 -40.24 -18.02 -31.37
N ASP A 845 -39.82 -18.00 -30.12
CA ASP A 845 -40.07 -19.03 -29.09
C ASP A 845 -39.71 -20.52 -29.31
N SER A 846 -38.77 -20.97 -28.46
CA SER A 846 -39.00 -21.99 -27.40
C SER A 846 -38.18 -23.29 -27.44
N PHE A 847 -37.83 -23.70 -26.21
CA PHE A 847 -37.39 -25.02 -25.72
C PHE A 847 -36.04 -25.58 -26.18
N LEU A 848 -35.13 -25.75 -25.22
CA LEU A 848 -34.86 -27.07 -24.63
C LEU A 848 -34.09 -26.92 -23.31
N SER A 849 -34.68 -27.46 -22.24
CA SER A 849 -34.04 -27.72 -20.97
C SER A 849 -33.14 -28.96 -21.11
N GLU A 850 -31.85 -28.81 -20.85
CA GLU A 850 -31.00 -29.95 -20.50
C GLU A 850 -30.46 -29.75 -19.09
N SER A 851 -30.85 -30.69 -18.24
CA SER A 851 -30.35 -30.90 -16.90
C SER A 851 -28.90 -31.35 -16.95
N TYR A 852 -28.00 -30.56 -16.38
CA TYR A 852 -26.69 -31.04 -15.94
C TYR A 852 -26.56 -30.80 -14.44
N ASN A 853 -26.56 -31.92 -13.71
CA ASN A 853 -26.07 -32.03 -12.35
C ASN A 853 -24.55 -31.86 -12.41
N GLU A 854 -24.04 -30.68 -12.07
CA GLU A 854 -22.64 -30.49 -11.69
C GLU A 854 -22.58 -29.91 -10.27
N SER A 855 -21.82 -30.62 -9.44
CA SER A 855 -21.49 -30.30 -8.05
C SER A 855 -20.97 -28.87 -7.92
N LEU A 856 -21.70 -28.03 -7.18
CA LEU A 856 -21.33 -26.66 -6.86
C LEU A 856 -20.11 -26.64 -5.92
N PRO A 857 -19.00 -25.93 -6.24
CA PRO A 857 -18.02 -25.59 -5.22
C PRO A 857 -18.65 -24.61 -4.21
N ARG A 858 -18.43 -24.85 -2.91
CA ARG A 858 -18.93 -23.96 -1.84
C ARG A 858 -18.32 -22.56 -1.96
N LEU A 859 -19.17 -21.55 -1.80
CA LEU A 859 -18.86 -20.12 -1.88
C LEU A 859 -17.81 -19.69 -0.83
N PRO A 860 -16.90 -18.76 -1.15
CA PRO A 860 -16.17 -18.04 -0.12
C PRO A 860 -17.10 -17.03 0.59
N VAL A 861 -16.94 -16.91 1.92
CA VAL A 861 -17.85 -16.24 2.88
C VAL A 861 -18.26 -14.80 2.50
N TRP A 862 -17.50 -14.10 1.65
CA TRP A 862 -17.78 -12.72 1.21
C TRP A 862 -18.78 -12.61 0.04
N LEU A 863 -19.27 -13.73 -0.49
CA LEU A 863 -20.39 -13.78 -1.45
C LEU A 863 -21.76 -13.77 -0.78
N VAL A 864 -21.81 -13.83 0.55
CA VAL A 864 -23.05 -13.83 1.34
C VAL A 864 -23.29 -12.44 1.93
N ASP A 865 -24.53 -11.97 1.80
CA ASP A 865 -25.03 -10.71 2.37
C ASP A 865 -24.72 -10.64 3.89
N PRO A 866 -24.23 -9.50 4.44
CA PRO A 866 -24.10 -9.32 5.88
C PRO A 866 -25.37 -9.61 6.68
N GLU A 867 -26.57 -9.44 6.09
CA GLU A 867 -27.84 -9.75 6.75
C GLU A 867 -28.16 -11.26 6.84
N LEU A 868 -27.45 -12.12 6.10
CA LEU A 868 -27.62 -13.58 6.16
C LEU A 868 -26.68 -14.27 7.16
N ARG A 869 -25.84 -13.53 7.88
CA ARG A 869 -24.91 -14.07 8.88
C ARG A 869 -25.60 -14.57 10.16
N GLU A 870 -26.82 -14.13 10.45
CA GLU A 870 -27.53 -14.50 11.69
C GLU A 870 -28.52 -15.68 11.54
N PHE A 871 -28.76 -16.17 10.32
CA PHE A 871 -29.76 -17.23 10.07
C PHE A 871 -29.18 -18.63 9.80
N SER A 872 -27.86 -18.79 9.68
CA SER A 872 -27.24 -20.09 9.36
C SER A 872 -26.94 -20.99 10.56
N ASP A 873 -27.00 -20.48 11.80
CA ASP A 873 -26.54 -21.21 13.00
C ASP A 873 -27.66 -21.73 13.92
N ARG A 874 -28.92 -21.74 13.43
CA ARG A 874 -30.00 -22.41 14.15
C ARG A 874 -30.89 -23.13 13.15
N GLN A 875 -30.80 -24.46 13.11
CA GLN A 875 -31.92 -25.42 13.12
C GLN A 875 -31.38 -26.86 12.97
N PRO A 876 -31.73 -27.81 13.86
CA PRO A 876 -31.43 -29.23 13.72
C PRO A 876 -32.50 -29.96 12.87
N HIS A 877 -32.08 -31.02 12.19
CA HIS A 877 -32.92 -31.90 11.37
C HIS A 877 -34.10 -32.53 12.14
N ARG A 878 -35.32 -32.44 11.57
CA ARG A 878 -36.23 -33.58 11.28
C ARG A 878 -37.54 -33.11 10.62
N SER A 879 -37.86 -33.65 9.45
CA SER A 879 -39.22 -33.74 8.87
C SER A 879 -39.90 -35.03 9.39
N PRO A 880 -41.19 -35.35 9.08
CA PRO A 880 -42.13 -34.69 8.16
C PRO A 880 -43.59 -34.55 8.66
N GLN A 881 -44.39 -33.73 7.95
CA GLN A 881 -45.73 -34.03 7.41
C GLN A 881 -46.75 -32.87 7.44
N ILE A 882 -47.34 -32.64 6.25
CA ILE A 882 -48.77 -32.43 5.94
C ILE A 882 -49.42 -31.05 6.19
N ASN A 883 -49.80 -30.45 5.04
CA ASN A 883 -51.00 -29.69 4.67
C ASN A 883 -51.43 -28.37 5.35
N THR A 884 -51.65 -27.41 4.44
CA THR A 884 -52.82 -26.52 4.27
C THR A 884 -52.99 -25.23 5.08
N LEU A 885 -53.13 -24.15 4.27
CA LEU A 885 -54.14 -23.08 4.31
C LEU A 885 -54.16 -22.07 5.48
N ASP A 886 -53.83 -20.83 5.09
CA ASP A 886 -54.72 -19.66 5.07
C ASP A 886 -54.93 -18.79 6.33
N SER A 887 -55.00 -17.48 6.04
CA SER A 887 -55.68 -16.39 6.75
C SER A 887 -55.14 -15.89 8.11
N GLY A 888 -54.48 -14.72 8.06
CA GLY A 888 -55.10 -13.44 8.42
C GLY A 888 -55.48 -13.13 9.88
N LEU A 889 -55.12 -11.89 10.27
CA LEU A 889 -55.77 -10.98 11.22
C LEU A 889 -55.09 -10.75 12.60
N ASP A 890 -54.44 -9.58 12.65
CA ASP A 890 -54.29 -8.63 13.76
C ASP A 890 -55.67 -8.14 14.30
N PRO A 891 -55.83 -7.24 15.30
CA PRO A 891 -55.10 -6.93 16.55
C PRO A 891 -56.05 -6.85 17.79
N THR A 892 -55.46 -6.56 18.96
CA THR A 892 -55.93 -5.63 20.03
C THR A 892 -56.34 -6.17 21.42
N ARG A 893 -55.85 -5.37 22.41
CA ARG A 893 -56.43 -5.01 23.73
C ARG A 893 -56.28 -6.01 24.89
N VAL A 894 -56.07 -5.61 26.15
CA VAL A 894 -55.69 -4.35 26.83
C VAL A 894 -55.58 -4.66 28.34
N THR A 895 -54.63 -3.98 29.02
CA THR A 895 -54.63 -3.57 30.45
C THR A 895 -54.61 -4.60 31.59
N ARG A 896 -53.60 -4.50 32.49
CA ARG A 896 -53.57 -3.63 33.71
C ARG A 896 -53.02 -4.32 34.98
N THR A 897 -51.95 -3.70 35.50
CA THR A 897 -51.66 -3.31 36.90
C THR A 897 -51.30 -4.29 38.02
N ALA A 898 -50.21 -3.88 38.69
CA ALA A 898 -50.01 -3.67 40.15
C ALA A 898 -49.11 -4.69 40.87
N VAL A 899 -47.87 -4.32 41.24
CA VAL A 899 -47.42 -3.65 42.51
C VAL A 899 -46.98 -4.68 43.55
N ALA A 900 -45.67 -4.69 43.87
CA ALA A 900 -45.11 -4.59 45.24
C ALA A 900 -43.63 -5.08 45.30
N LYS A 901 -42.70 -4.14 45.47
CA LYS A 901 -41.45 -4.28 46.25
C LYS A 901 -41.80 -4.04 47.75
N PRO A 902 -40.88 -4.09 48.74
CA PRO A 902 -39.50 -4.61 48.83
C PRO A 902 -39.24 -5.44 50.12
N LYS A 903 -38.03 -6.01 50.27
CA LYS A 903 -37.33 -5.99 51.56
C LYS A 903 -35.80 -6.01 51.40
N LEU A 904 -35.18 -5.32 52.34
CA LEU A 904 -33.84 -4.71 52.37
C LEU A 904 -32.99 -5.44 53.43
N MET A 905 -31.68 -5.15 53.43
CA MET A 905 -30.66 -5.33 54.50
C MET A 905 -29.91 -6.68 54.52
N GLN A 906 -28.59 -6.78 54.73
CA GLN A 906 -27.54 -5.81 55.06
C GLN A 906 -26.14 -6.46 54.95
N ASP A 907 -25.15 -5.63 54.62
CA ASP A 907 -23.76 -5.54 55.12
C ASP A 907 -22.85 -6.78 55.22
N SER A 908 -21.69 -6.73 54.53
CA SER A 908 -20.34 -6.50 55.13
C SER A 908 -19.20 -7.11 54.28
N GLN A 909 -18.21 -6.29 53.91
CA GLN A 909 -16.89 -6.74 53.43
C GLN A 909 -16.06 -7.39 54.57
N PRO A 910 -14.89 -8.01 54.26
CA PRO A 910 -13.67 -7.24 54.51
C PRO A 910 -12.56 -7.40 53.44
N HIS A 911 -11.58 -6.50 53.57
CA HIS A 911 -10.41 -6.24 52.74
C HIS A 911 -9.14 -6.73 53.47
N ILE A 912 -8.14 -7.22 52.70
CA ILE A 912 -6.67 -7.12 52.90
C ILE A 912 -5.94 -7.88 54.04
N SER A 913 -4.86 -8.54 53.61
CA SER A 913 -3.54 -8.79 54.25
C SER A 913 -3.27 -10.06 55.10
N GLU A 914 -2.06 -10.59 54.83
CA GLU A 914 -1.19 -11.49 55.63
C GLU A 914 -1.39 -13.01 55.52
N ILE A 915 -0.46 -13.68 54.84
CA ILE A 915 0.56 -14.54 55.47
C ILE A 915 1.86 -14.44 54.66
N MET A 916 2.96 -14.31 55.40
CA MET A 916 4.29 -13.93 54.96
C MET A 916 5.20 -15.13 54.60
N ARG A 917 6.33 -14.80 53.97
CA ARG A 917 7.72 -15.28 54.24
C ARG A 917 8.24 -16.60 53.64
N ALA A 918 9.14 -16.40 52.68
CA ALA A 918 10.61 -16.57 52.77
C ALA A 918 11.29 -17.95 52.65
N ILE A 919 12.47 -17.87 52.01
CA ILE A 919 13.66 -18.74 52.01
C ILE A 919 13.87 -19.58 50.72
N GLU A 920 14.56 -18.97 49.74
CA GLU A 920 15.71 -19.56 49.02
C GLU A 920 16.95 -19.47 49.98
N PRO A 921 18.03 -20.28 49.87
CA PRO A 921 18.94 -20.35 48.70
C PRO A 921 19.56 -21.78 48.52
N GLU A 922 20.55 -22.10 47.69
CA GLU A 922 21.68 -21.36 47.14
C GLU A 922 22.40 -22.19 46.06
N ALA A 923 23.32 -21.52 45.37
CA ALA A 923 23.97 -21.88 44.12
C ALA A 923 25.36 -22.53 44.28
N ASP A 924 26.02 -22.67 43.12
CA ASP A 924 27.47 -22.79 42.85
C ASP A 924 28.06 -24.20 42.66
N ALA A 925 29.07 -24.43 41.81
CA ALA A 925 29.57 -23.83 40.57
C ALA A 925 30.73 -24.74 40.06
N GLU A 926 30.99 -24.68 38.75
CA GLU A 926 32.27 -24.89 38.06
C GLU A 926 32.87 -26.30 37.71
N LYS A 927 32.92 -26.51 36.37
CA LYS A 927 34.08 -26.84 35.50
C LYS A 927 34.81 -28.20 35.62
N THR A 928 34.71 -29.04 34.58
CA THR A 928 35.71 -29.22 33.48
C THR A 928 35.55 -30.56 32.71
N SER A 929 35.94 -30.54 31.43
CA SER A 929 36.49 -31.66 30.62
C SER A 929 35.57 -32.69 29.93
N ARG A 930 35.39 -32.47 28.61
CA ARG A 930 35.68 -33.38 27.46
C ARG A 930 35.60 -34.92 27.63
N HIS A 931 34.78 -35.51 26.74
CA HIS A 931 34.97 -36.68 25.85
C HIS A 931 33.90 -37.79 25.90
N SER A 932 33.44 -38.12 24.67
CA SER A 932 32.92 -39.39 24.13
C SER A 932 31.59 -39.99 24.63
N GLY A 933 30.62 -40.06 23.70
CA GLY A 933 30.29 -41.33 23.05
C GLY A 933 29.00 -42.06 23.46
N GLN A 934 28.13 -42.23 22.45
CA GLN A 934 27.23 -43.37 22.19
C GLN A 934 25.89 -43.49 22.93
N ASP A 935 24.83 -43.27 22.13
CA ASP A 935 23.77 -44.21 21.72
C ASP A 935 22.83 -44.89 22.74
N TYR A 936 21.64 -45.17 22.16
CA TYR A 936 20.53 -46.09 22.45
C TYR A 936 19.34 -45.67 23.34
N GLU A 937 18.23 -45.45 22.62
CA GLU A 937 16.90 -46.06 22.73
C GLU A 937 16.03 -45.93 24.01
N LEU A 938 14.85 -45.37 23.76
CA LEU A 938 13.66 -45.36 24.61
C LEU A 938 12.68 -46.44 24.14
N PHE A 939 12.44 -47.40 25.02
CA PHE A 939 11.29 -48.31 25.00
C PHE A 939 9.98 -47.53 25.14
N TYR A 940 8.92 -47.93 24.44
CA TYR A 940 7.61 -48.20 25.05
C TYR A 940 6.79 -49.20 24.21
N SER A 941 6.22 -50.16 24.92
CA SER A 941 5.48 -51.33 24.45
C SER A 941 4.06 -51.02 23.96
N THR A 942 3.60 -51.90 23.07
CA THR A 942 2.27 -52.09 22.50
C THR A 942 1.16 -52.39 23.51
N PRO A 943 -0.11 -52.27 23.05
CA PRO A 943 -1.00 -53.45 23.11
C PRO A 943 -1.80 -53.73 21.82
N GLU A 944 -1.66 -54.98 21.40
CA GLU A 944 -2.63 -55.94 20.82
C GLU A 944 -3.65 -55.55 19.72
N THR A 945 -3.43 -56.21 18.59
CA THR A 945 -4.26 -56.45 17.39
C THR A 945 -5.51 -57.30 17.63
N PRO A 946 -6.48 -57.22 16.69
CA PRO A 946 -7.06 -58.41 16.06
C PRO A 946 -6.69 -58.50 14.55
N ASN A 947 -6.14 -59.65 14.16
CA ASN A 947 -5.94 -60.19 12.79
C ASN A 947 -7.19 -60.01 11.88
N SER A 948 -7.16 -59.92 10.55
CA SER A 948 -6.15 -60.17 9.49
C SER A 948 -6.66 -59.64 8.15
N SER A 949 -5.80 -59.05 7.31
CA SER A 949 -5.81 -59.27 5.85
C SER A 949 -4.46 -58.82 5.26
N SER A 950 -3.69 -59.83 4.82
CA SER A 950 -2.53 -59.83 3.92
C SER A 950 -1.86 -58.51 3.54
N GLU A 951 -0.58 -58.39 3.90
CA GLU A 951 0.38 -57.61 3.12
C GLU A 951 0.44 -58.18 1.70
N ASP A 952 0.05 -57.39 0.70
CA ASP A 952 0.14 -57.79 -0.70
C ASP A 952 1.61 -57.75 -1.17
N SER A 953 2.35 -58.84 -0.93
CA SER A 953 3.64 -59.05 -1.59
C SER A 953 3.41 -59.57 -3.01
N TYR A 954 3.56 -58.71 -4.02
CA TYR A 954 3.43 -59.09 -5.43
C TYR A 954 4.75 -59.71 -5.94
N THR A 955 4.69 -60.89 -6.53
CA THR A 955 5.85 -61.53 -7.17
C THR A 955 6.22 -60.79 -8.47
N VAL A 956 7.43 -60.24 -8.53
CA VAL A 956 8.01 -59.64 -9.73
C VAL A 956 8.77 -60.72 -10.50
N ASP A 957 8.51 -60.85 -11.80
CA ASP A 957 9.24 -61.78 -12.69
C ASP A 957 10.60 -61.17 -13.08
N CYS A 958 10.57 -59.96 -13.63
CA CYS A 958 11.77 -59.17 -13.87
C CYS A 958 11.46 -57.68 -14.12
N LEU A 959 12.49 -56.84 -14.06
CA LEU A 959 12.43 -55.46 -14.55
C LEU A 959 12.81 -55.44 -16.04
N LEU A 960 12.00 -54.78 -16.86
CA LEU A 960 12.17 -54.71 -18.30
C LEU A 960 12.89 -53.44 -18.75
N ASP A 961 12.67 -52.31 -18.06
CA ASP A 961 13.24 -51.02 -18.46
C ASP A 961 13.31 -50.02 -17.29
N GLU A 962 14.10 -48.96 -17.43
CA GLU A 962 14.26 -47.87 -16.45
C GLU A 962 14.18 -46.50 -17.13
N TRP A 963 13.34 -45.62 -16.59
CA TRP A 963 13.30 -44.21 -16.97
C TRP A 963 13.31 -43.29 -15.73
N LYS A 964 14.45 -42.64 -15.49
CA LYS A 964 14.70 -41.80 -14.31
C LYS A 964 14.51 -42.59 -13.00
N ASN A 965 13.39 -42.40 -12.31
CA ASN A 965 13.08 -43.07 -11.04
C ASN A 965 11.92 -44.06 -11.19
N TRP A 966 11.60 -44.46 -12.41
CA TRP A 966 10.52 -45.40 -12.73
C TRP A 966 11.08 -46.62 -13.44
N PHE A 967 10.49 -47.77 -13.18
CA PHE A 967 10.85 -49.05 -13.78
C PHE A 967 9.64 -49.67 -14.43
N TYR A 968 9.82 -50.24 -15.62
CA TYR A 968 8.79 -51.04 -16.25
C TYR A 968 8.92 -52.46 -15.74
N VAL A 969 7.95 -52.89 -14.95
CA VAL A 969 7.96 -54.16 -14.22
C VAL A 969 7.13 -55.18 -15.00
N LYS A 970 7.66 -56.39 -15.16
CA LYS A 970 6.88 -57.56 -15.55
C LYS A 970 6.55 -58.36 -14.29
N TRP A 971 5.26 -58.52 -14.03
CA TRP A 971 4.75 -59.23 -12.87
C TRP A 971 4.71 -60.74 -13.12
N GLY A 972 4.67 -61.53 -12.04
CA GLY A 972 4.60 -62.99 -12.11
C GLY A 972 3.35 -63.54 -12.81
N ASP A 973 2.30 -62.73 -12.94
CA ASP A 973 1.09 -63.05 -13.72
C ASP A 973 1.24 -62.74 -15.23
N GLY A 974 2.39 -62.21 -15.65
CA GLY A 974 2.70 -61.83 -17.03
C GLY A 974 2.24 -60.43 -17.44
N SER A 975 1.55 -59.69 -16.57
CA SER A 975 1.20 -58.29 -16.83
C SER A 975 2.42 -57.37 -16.69
N CYS A 976 2.36 -56.19 -17.30
CA CYS A 976 3.45 -55.20 -17.23
C CYS A 976 2.93 -53.82 -16.82
N SER A 977 3.65 -53.10 -15.96
CA SER A 977 3.27 -51.74 -15.55
C SER A 977 4.48 -50.91 -15.11
N TRP A 978 4.35 -49.58 -15.14
CA TRP A 978 5.37 -48.68 -14.59
C TRP A 978 5.24 -48.52 -13.08
N GLN A 979 6.31 -48.78 -12.34
CA GLN A 979 6.39 -48.63 -10.88
C GLN A 979 7.50 -47.65 -10.47
N PRO A 980 7.28 -46.83 -9.42
CA PRO A 980 8.32 -45.96 -8.90
C PRO A 980 9.40 -46.78 -8.19
N ARG A 981 10.63 -46.25 -8.14
CA ARG A 981 11.78 -46.90 -7.47
C ARG A 981 11.47 -47.34 -6.03
N GLU A 982 10.68 -46.56 -5.30
CA GLU A 982 10.29 -46.84 -3.91
C GLU A 982 9.49 -48.15 -3.74
N ASN A 983 8.82 -48.61 -4.81
CA ASN A 983 8.06 -49.86 -4.80
C ASN A 983 8.91 -51.10 -5.14
N ILE A 984 10.20 -50.91 -5.48
CA ILE A 984 11.11 -52.01 -5.81
C ILE A 984 12.11 -52.14 -4.67
N LEU A 985 11.89 -53.15 -3.82
CA LEU A 985 12.70 -53.40 -2.64
C LEU A 985 13.94 -54.27 -2.93
N ASP A 986 13.97 -54.93 -4.09
CA ASP A 986 15.06 -55.79 -4.52
C ASP A 986 16.07 -55.01 -5.37
N ASP A 987 17.20 -54.67 -4.76
CA ASP A 987 18.30 -53.94 -5.42
C ASP A 987 19.05 -54.79 -6.46
N GLU A 988 19.01 -56.11 -6.37
CA GLU A 988 19.67 -57.01 -7.33
C GLU A 988 18.95 -57.00 -8.68
N LEU A 989 17.61 -56.95 -8.66
CA LEU A 989 16.79 -56.76 -9.87
C LEU A 989 17.11 -55.43 -10.58
N ILE A 990 17.35 -54.36 -9.82
CA ILE A 990 17.69 -53.03 -10.36
C ILE A 990 19.08 -53.04 -10.99
N GLU A 991 20.07 -53.65 -10.33
CA GLU A 991 21.40 -53.79 -10.92
C GLU A 991 21.39 -54.61 -12.21
N ASN A 992 20.56 -55.66 -12.27
CA ASN A 992 20.47 -56.52 -13.44
C ASN A 992 19.88 -55.79 -14.67
N VAL A 993 18.82 -54.98 -14.48
CA VAL A 993 18.24 -54.21 -15.60
C VAL A 993 19.19 -53.12 -16.09
N ARG A 994 19.92 -52.47 -15.18
CA ARG A 994 20.92 -51.44 -15.51
C ARG A 994 22.11 -52.00 -16.29
N ARG A 995 22.59 -53.20 -15.93
CA ARG A 995 23.67 -53.88 -16.67
C ARG A 995 23.28 -54.22 -18.11
N ASN A 996 21.99 -54.48 -18.36
CA ASN A 996 21.47 -54.91 -19.66
C ASN A 996 20.73 -53.80 -20.43
N TYR A 997 20.76 -52.55 -19.96
CA TYR A 997 20.02 -51.44 -20.55
C TYR A 997 20.55 -51.07 -21.94
N LYS A 998 19.73 -51.24 -22.99
CA LYS A 998 20.05 -50.94 -24.39
C LYS A 998 19.31 -49.71 -24.94
N GLY A 999 18.76 -48.89 -24.05
CA GLY A 999 17.87 -47.79 -24.40
C GLY A 999 16.39 -48.16 -24.20
N LEU A 1000 15.56 -47.14 -24.02
CA LEU A 1000 14.14 -47.25 -23.69
C LEU A 1000 13.37 -47.96 -24.82
N GLY A 1001 12.68 -49.05 -24.50
CA GLY A 1001 11.99 -49.90 -25.47
C GLY A 1001 10.69 -50.49 -24.91
N PRO A 1002 10.74 -51.53 -24.05
CA PRO A 1002 9.57 -52.11 -23.41
C PRO A 1002 8.73 -51.07 -22.64
N GLY A 1003 7.40 -51.11 -22.81
CA GLY A 1003 6.50 -50.21 -22.09
C GLY A 1003 6.40 -48.78 -22.63
N VAL A 1004 7.00 -48.53 -23.81
CA VAL A 1004 7.03 -47.20 -24.45
C VAL A 1004 6.63 -47.30 -25.92
N GLU A 1005 5.91 -46.30 -26.41
CA GLU A 1005 5.49 -46.16 -27.80
C GLU A 1005 5.94 -44.80 -28.35
N ILE A 1006 6.44 -44.77 -29.59
CA ILE A 1006 6.78 -43.52 -30.27
C ILE A 1006 5.54 -42.98 -31.00
N LEU A 1007 5.10 -41.79 -30.61
CA LEU A 1007 3.95 -41.11 -31.22
C LEU A 1007 4.33 -40.22 -32.41
N ARG A 1008 5.47 -39.50 -32.34
CA ARG A 1008 5.89 -38.52 -33.36
C ARG A 1008 7.41 -38.35 -33.43
N THR A 1009 7.93 -37.93 -34.57
CA THR A 1009 9.35 -37.54 -34.74
C THR A 1009 9.49 -36.06 -35.10
N ARG A 1010 10.52 -35.38 -34.58
CA ARG A 1010 10.89 -34.01 -34.99
C ARG A 1010 12.39 -33.86 -35.16
N ARG A 1011 12.81 -32.90 -36.00
CA ARG A 1011 14.22 -32.46 -36.13
C ARG A 1011 14.42 -31.14 -35.40
N ALA A 1012 15.22 -31.14 -34.34
CA ALA A 1012 15.56 -29.93 -33.59
C ALA A 1012 16.66 -29.11 -34.30
N LYS A 1013 16.74 -27.79 -34.03
CA LYS A 1013 17.78 -26.89 -34.57
C LYS A 1013 19.17 -27.43 -34.19
N GLY A 1014 19.89 -27.99 -35.18
CA GLY A 1014 21.19 -28.65 -34.98
C GLY A 1014 21.32 -30.08 -35.55
N LYS A 1015 20.42 -30.51 -36.45
CA LYS A 1015 20.42 -31.85 -37.11
C LYS A 1015 20.21 -33.06 -36.16
N LYS A 1016 19.75 -32.85 -34.93
CA LYS A 1016 19.45 -33.95 -33.98
C LYS A 1016 17.97 -34.35 -34.06
N VAL A 1017 17.70 -35.65 -34.09
CA VAL A 1017 16.35 -36.24 -34.15
C VAL A 1017 15.85 -36.51 -32.73
N GLU A 1018 14.60 -36.10 -32.46
CA GLU A 1018 13.89 -36.36 -31.21
C GLU A 1018 12.56 -37.06 -31.51
N TYR A 1019 12.14 -37.92 -30.61
CA TYR A 1019 10.92 -38.72 -30.70
C TYR A 1019 10.01 -38.39 -29.50
N ARG A 1020 8.73 -38.13 -29.75
CA ARG A 1020 7.72 -37.98 -28.72
C ARG A 1020 7.27 -39.37 -28.31
N VAL A 1021 7.50 -39.73 -27.05
CA VAL A 1021 7.19 -41.05 -26.51
C VAL A 1021 6.05 -41.00 -25.53
N HIS A 1022 5.23 -42.04 -25.57
CA HIS A 1022 4.14 -42.35 -24.64
C HIS A 1022 4.54 -43.56 -23.79
N PHE A 1023 4.33 -43.47 -22.48
CA PHE A 1023 4.54 -44.59 -21.56
C PHE A 1023 3.22 -45.36 -21.45
N LYS A 1024 3.23 -46.66 -21.81
CA LYS A 1024 2.03 -47.51 -21.75
C LYS A 1024 1.42 -47.46 -20.35
N ASP A 1025 0.09 -47.43 -20.30
CA ASP A 1025 -0.72 -47.37 -19.07
C ASP A 1025 -0.53 -46.10 -18.23
N ARG A 1026 0.07 -45.05 -18.81
CA ARG A 1026 0.19 -43.72 -18.19
C ARG A 1026 -0.62 -42.64 -18.93
N PRO A 1027 -1.03 -41.56 -18.25
CA PRO A 1027 -1.78 -40.48 -18.89
C PRO A 1027 -1.00 -39.78 -20.01
N SER A 1028 -1.64 -39.44 -21.13
CA SER A 1028 -1.02 -38.77 -22.29
C SER A 1028 -0.49 -37.35 -22.02
N LYS A 1029 -0.82 -36.75 -20.86
CA LYS A 1029 -0.16 -35.53 -20.37
C LYS A 1029 1.32 -35.75 -19.99
N GLU A 1030 1.73 -37.00 -19.79
CA GLU A 1030 3.10 -37.40 -19.44
C GLU A 1030 3.97 -37.73 -20.67
N ASP A 1031 3.45 -37.56 -21.89
CA ASP A 1031 4.21 -37.76 -23.12
C ASP A 1031 5.33 -36.73 -23.25
N ILE A 1032 6.55 -37.21 -23.51
CA ILE A 1032 7.75 -36.36 -23.55
C ILE A 1032 8.55 -36.53 -24.84
N TRP A 1033 9.34 -35.51 -25.19
CA TRP A 1033 10.32 -35.60 -26.27
C TRP A 1033 11.64 -36.18 -25.75
N VAL A 1034 12.11 -37.26 -26.36
CA VAL A 1034 13.33 -37.99 -25.99
C VAL A 1034 14.27 -38.02 -27.19
N MET A 1035 15.58 -37.80 -26.95
CA MET A 1035 16.59 -37.87 -28.00
C MET A 1035 16.83 -39.32 -28.45
N GLU A 1036 17.14 -39.52 -29.73
CA GLU A 1036 17.38 -40.85 -30.33
C GLU A 1036 18.30 -41.75 -29.51
N LYS A 1037 19.37 -41.19 -28.92
CA LYS A 1037 20.35 -41.94 -28.11
C LYS A 1037 19.80 -42.60 -26.84
N PHE A 1038 18.58 -42.26 -26.42
CA PHE A 1038 17.96 -42.79 -25.21
C PHE A 1038 16.91 -43.86 -25.52
N LEU A 1039 16.58 -44.09 -26.79
CA LEU A 1039 15.62 -45.10 -27.22
C LEU A 1039 16.36 -46.32 -27.76
N SER A 1040 15.77 -47.50 -27.58
CA SER A 1040 16.30 -48.73 -28.16
C SER A 1040 16.27 -48.67 -29.69
N PRO A 1041 17.30 -49.19 -30.38
CA PRO A 1041 17.32 -49.25 -31.85
C PRO A 1041 16.11 -49.97 -32.44
N GLU A 1042 15.63 -51.04 -31.80
CA GLU A 1042 14.46 -51.81 -32.21
C GLU A 1042 13.17 -50.99 -32.17
N LEU A 1043 12.95 -50.17 -31.12
CA LEU A 1043 11.77 -49.30 -31.02
C LEU A 1043 11.77 -48.22 -32.12
N ILE A 1044 12.95 -47.68 -32.44
CA ILE A 1044 13.11 -46.71 -33.52
C ILE A 1044 12.86 -47.36 -34.89
N GLU A 1045 13.37 -48.59 -35.10
CA GLU A 1045 13.21 -49.33 -36.35
C GLU A 1045 11.73 -49.71 -36.58
N ASN A 1046 11.05 -50.22 -35.54
CA ASN A 1046 9.61 -50.52 -35.59
C ASN A 1046 8.75 -49.28 -35.91
N HIS A 1047 9.11 -48.10 -35.39
CA HIS A 1047 8.41 -46.86 -35.73
C HIS A 1047 8.71 -46.35 -37.15
N LYS A 1048 9.84 -46.72 -37.76
CA LYS A 1048 10.18 -46.36 -39.15
C LYS A 1048 9.50 -47.25 -40.19
N VAL A 1049 8.99 -48.42 -39.78
CA VAL A 1049 8.30 -49.39 -40.65
C VAL A 1049 6.78 -49.18 -40.67
N LEU A 1050 6.24 -48.42 -39.72
CA LEU A 1050 4.85 -47.93 -39.64
C LEU A 1050 4.73 -46.54 -40.29
#